data_AF-A0A6J0C7Y1-F1
#
_entry.id   AF-A0A6J0C7Y1-F1
#
_cell.length_a   1.000
_cell.length_b   1.000
_cell.length_c   1.000
_cell.angle_alpha   90.00
_cell.angle_beta   90.00
_cell.angle_gamma   90.00
#
_symmetry.space_group_name_H-M   'P 1'
#
loop_
_entity.id
_entity.type
_entity.pdbx_description
1 polymer ?
#
loop_
_entity_poly.entity_id
_entity_poly.type
_entity_poly.pdbx_seq_one_letter_code
_entity_poly.pdbx_strand_id
1 'polypeptide(L)'
;MKSEWAGLYFVLLISLQLSSTAGTSRYKHSRRHRDYTAASTESPIVVDRASPAVSPSSSQPDDRRIVSSKGKGPCLGKYCGAGRECEISPDGEVALCICVRRCSRRHRPVCGSDGRVYANHCELHRAACNSGIPLIASRLMRCLHRADDRPPDAPRVLPVGTAANLTLKPPDQKDTGQNDVKENTIDTDSYYLEDCSAQEYEIMKDNLLLFNHARLMAQDNHSKEYLVSIMFSHYDQNNNGNLEREELEQIAQREDLEQLSRGCSLGHMISYDDADKDGRLNINEFYMAFSKLYSVSVVSLDKSREVNHVSVRVGDNVEIKCDVTGTPPPPLVWRRHEADVETLAEQEIRVFNDGSLYLKRVQLVHAGNYTCHALRNKDVVQTHVVTVHTVPEVRVTPRLQSKRPGEEATMWCHVVGEPLPRVEWLKNDEPLRLKEGDDDDDEAVGDDDGDDGEDDDSGKYDVVGNGTRLVVRNVGYADTGAYMCQATSVGGLTRDISSLVIQEQPTPTAASEERRFFSFHEWGISIYEPSACRLYHQIRSSDIIPGTQEYVCGEKSVSCSWGRAINVANRYVYVTQPEKDRILVISKIQMVVVDVVATDKYPVELHYVPTLDQVWLLNWRSMRDTGIKTVQVIRDAAQKRKHRTVHPEPIDGQFDLVKGLYIPGHQEIGHTYKYGYVTHTNQRGMYKLDLANMRYTRSVDLAPYSCVPTNIQFPALYGFVILQCEEPVTGRATGQLLLDYITDAVLAHKPGLVGRPLISPDSRHLVTLDRQESGVILVVQEILPSGLKFSFDVKTSLNISDITFYPSQTTHGCDLYASSTDKEDILFLNLATGKVEMITGVGKAMPTILAKWGNPNRPIVDSGVFGRYMVSPSSEALFVINGETRTVNCEIGGLVRPSAVVWLTVPNH
;
A
#
# COMPACT_ATOMS: atom_id res chain seq x y z
N MET A 1 23.48 -54.82 9.07
CA MET A 1 22.22 -55.56 9.37
C MET A 1 21.07 -54.58 9.18
N LYS A 2 19.97 -54.87 8.46
CA LYS A 2 18.86 -55.79 8.77
C LYS A 2 18.22 -55.52 10.15
N SER A 3 16.97 -55.01 10.12
CA SER A 3 15.94 -54.95 11.20
C SER A 3 16.36 -54.26 12.51
N GLU A 4 15.50 -53.46 13.16
CA GLU A 4 14.21 -53.88 13.71
C GLU A 4 13.19 -52.75 14.01
N TRP A 5 11.95 -53.18 14.28
CA TRP A 5 10.81 -52.49 14.95
C TRP A 5 10.47 -51.03 14.63
N ALA A 6 9.36 -50.88 13.89
CA ALA A 6 8.44 -49.74 14.03
C ALA A 6 7.22 -50.18 14.86
N GLY A 7 6.62 -49.25 15.61
CA GLY A 7 5.27 -49.42 16.17
C GLY A 7 5.12 -49.02 17.64
N LEU A 8 4.56 -47.84 17.88
CA LEU A 8 3.77 -47.50 19.07
C LEU A 8 2.96 -46.21 18.80
N TYR A 9 1.67 -46.38 18.54
CA TYR A 9 0.66 -45.32 18.39
C TYR A 9 -0.67 -45.89 18.90
N PHE A 10 -1.52 -45.04 19.49
CA PHE A 10 -2.72 -45.40 20.27
C PHE A 10 -2.46 -46.21 21.55
N VAL A 11 -2.75 -45.63 22.71
CA VAL A 11 -4.07 -45.74 23.40
C VAL A 11 -4.07 -44.77 24.59
N LEU A 12 -5.06 -43.86 24.66
CA LEU A 12 -5.93 -43.65 25.83
C LEU A 12 -7.00 -42.59 25.53
N LEU A 13 -8.24 -42.86 25.95
CA LEU A 13 -9.40 -41.96 25.84
C LEU A 13 -10.52 -42.50 26.76
N ILE A 14 -11.50 -41.66 27.11
CA ILE A 14 -12.69 -41.96 27.95
C ILE A 14 -12.29 -42.15 29.45
N SER A 15 -12.85 -41.42 30.43
CA SER A 15 -14.27 -41.13 30.63
C SER A 15 -14.55 -39.82 31.41
N LEU A 16 -15.57 -39.08 30.95
CA LEU A 16 -16.65 -38.51 31.77
C LEU A 16 -17.76 -38.02 30.83
N GLN A 17 -19.01 -38.40 31.08
CA GLN A 17 -20.15 -38.07 30.21
C GLN A 17 -21.47 -38.08 30.98
N LEU A 18 -22.50 -37.49 30.37
CA LEU A 18 -23.95 -37.60 30.64
C LEU A 18 -24.54 -36.72 31.76
N SER A 19 -25.17 -35.63 31.31
CA SER A 19 -26.64 -35.54 31.40
C SER A 19 -27.19 -34.89 30.12
N SER A 20 -28.42 -35.21 29.71
CA SER A 20 -29.01 -34.81 28.44
C SER A 20 -30.41 -34.20 28.61
N THR A 21 -30.85 -33.40 27.63
CA THR A 21 -32.14 -33.58 26.91
C THR A 21 -32.33 -32.47 25.87
N ALA A 22 -33.30 -32.65 24.96
CA ALA A 22 -33.58 -31.73 23.85
C ALA A 22 -34.84 -30.88 24.10
N GLY A 23 -34.94 -29.74 23.41
CA GLY A 23 -36.16 -28.90 23.40
C GLY A 23 -36.29 -28.09 22.11
N THR A 24 -37.36 -28.32 21.35
CA THR A 24 -37.62 -27.62 20.06
C THR A 24 -39.06 -27.12 19.95
N SER A 25 -39.25 -25.81 19.74
CA SER A 25 -40.48 -25.18 19.22
C SER A 25 -40.13 -23.77 18.69
N ARG A 26 -40.56 -23.18 17.56
CA ARG A 26 -41.71 -23.31 16.61
C ARG A 26 -43.07 -22.73 17.01
N TYR A 27 -43.28 -21.43 16.75
CA TYR A 27 -44.51 -20.86 16.15
C TYR A 27 -44.07 -19.62 15.32
N LYS A 28 -44.37 -19.36 14.02
CA LYS A 28 -45.53 -19.52 13.09
C LYS A 28 -46.56 -18.38 13.10
N HIS A 29 -46.48 -17.47 12.10
CA HIS A 29 -47.55 -17.02 11.16
C HIS A 29 -47.08 -15.80 10.33
N SER A 30 -47.56 -15.45 9.11
CA SER A 30 -48.50 -16.09 8.16
C SER A 30 -48.41 -15.50 6.72
N ARG A 31 -48.50 -16.33 5.66
CA ARG A 31 -48.97 -15.99 4.27
C ARG A 31 -48.11 -14.97 3.46
N ARG A 32 -48.05 -14.89 2.12
CA ARG A 32 -48.63 -15.52 0.87
C ARG A 32 -47.60 -15.18 -0.26
N HIS A 33 -47.45 -15.75 -1.47
CA HIS A 33 -47.95 -16.87 -2.31
C HIS A 33 -46.73 -17.28 -3.23
N ARG A 34 -46.57 -18.42 -3.96
CA ARG A 34 -47.44 -19.33 -4.76
C ARG A 34 -47.75 -18.81 -6.20
N ASP A 35 -47.55 -19.46 -7.36
CA ASP A 35 -46.96 -20.72 -7.92
C ASP A 35 -46.77 -20.47 -9.48
N TYR A 36 -46.02 -21.19 -10.35
CA TYR A 36 -45.11 -22.34 -10.28
C TYR A 36 -44.09 -22.39 -11.48
N THR A 37 -43.44 -23.56 -11.66
CA THR A 37 -42.36 -24.05 -12.56
C THR A 37 -42.65 -24.37 -14.05
N ALA A 38 -41.59 -24.41 -14.89
CA ALA A 38 -41.23 -25.47 -15.88
C ALA A 38 -39.75 -25.24 -16.34
N ALA A 39 -38.82 -26.18 -16.63
CA ALA A 39 -38.81 -27.58 -17.13
C ALA A 39 -39.02 -27.72 -18.67
N SER A 40 -38.24 -28.48 -19.47
CA SER A 40 -36.98 -29.26 -19.24
C SER A 40 -36.31 -29.74 -20.58
N THR A 41 -35.15 -30.42 -20.48
CA THR A 41 -34.64 -31.54 -21.32
C THR A 41 -34.09 -31.39 -22.77
N GLU A 42 -32.95 -32.09 -22.99
CA GLU A 42 -32.49 -32.84 -24.20
C GLU A 42 -31.77 -32.16 -25.41
N SER A 43 -31.27 -33.00 -26.34
CA SER A 43 -30.24 -32.77 -27.41
C SER A 43 -30.38 -33.88 -28.49
N PRO A 44 -29.51 -34.10 -29.52
CA PRO A 44 -28.46 -33.30 -30.21
C PRO A 44 -28.59 -33.37 -31.79
N ILE A 45 -27.49 -33.12 -32.57
CA ILE A 45 -27.24 -33.51 -34.00
C ILE A 45 -28.03 -32.67 -35.08
N VAL A 46 -27.46 -31.78 -35.92
CA VAL A 46 -26.48 -31.86 -37.07
C VAL A 46 -27.15 -32.09 -38.45
N VAL A 47 -26.50 -31.60 -39.55
CA VAL A 47 -26.76 -31.74 -41.02
C VAL A 47 -28.03 -31.08 -41.65
N ASP A 48 -28.02 -30.50 -42.88
CA ASP A 48 -26.94 -30.16 -43.85
C ASP A 48 -27.41 -29.10 -44.91
N ARG A 49 -26.47 -28.56 -45.72
CA ARG A 49 -26.64 -27.96 -47.09
C ARG A 49 -27.46 -26.65 -47.24
N ALA A 50 -27.30 -25.81 -48.28
CA ALA A 50 -26.28 -25.52 -49.31
C ALA A 50 -26.72 -24.19 -50.03
N SER A 51 -26.12 -23.59 -51.07
CA SER A 51 -25.08 -23.99 -52.05
C SER A 51 -24.13 -22.77 -52.37
N PRO A 52 -23.50 -22.52 -53.55
CA PRO A 52 -22.15 -21.91 -53.54
C PRO A 52 -21.93 -20.67 -54.46
N ALA A 53 -20.67 -20.24 -54.60
CA ALA A 53 -19.94 -20.00 -55.87
C ALA A 53 -19.09 -18.71 -55.97
N VAL A 54 -17.79 -18.93 -56.25
CA VAL A 54 -16.93 -18.19 -57.20
C VAL A 54 -16.63 -16.68 -56.95
N SER A 55 -15.38 -16.41 -56.58
CA SER A 55 -14.64 -15.17 -56.82
C SER A 55 -14.26 -14.99 -58.30
N PRO A 56 -14.11 -13.75 -58.81
CA PRO A 56 -12.74 -13.27 -59.06
C PRO A 56 -12.52 -11.76 -58.74
N SER A 57 -11.42 -11.20 -59.24
CA SER A 57 -10.71 -10.03 -58.70
C SER A 57 -10.98 -8.66 -59.35
N SER A 58 -10.98 -7.62 -58.51
CA SER A 58 -10.41 -6.27 -58.71
C SER A 58 -10.73 -5.42 -59.96
N SER A 59 -11.49 -4.33 -59.76
CA SER A 59 -11.12 -2.96 -60.20
C SER A 59 -12.05 -1.88 -59.60
N GLN A 60 -11.58 -0.62 -59.62
CA GLN A 60 -12.33 0.63 -59.37
C GLN A 60 -12.64 1.32 -60.74
N PRO A 61 -13.42 2.43 -60.87
CA PRO A 61 -13.89 3.37 -59.82
C PRO A 61 -15.36 3.90 -59.93
N ASP A 62 -15.70 4.73 -58.93
CA ASP A 62 -16.54 5.95 -58.95
C ASP A 62 -18.10 5.99 -58.94
N ASP A 63 -18.54 6.92 -58.08
CA ASP A 63 -19.72 7.81 -58.00
C ASP A 63 -21.20 7.32 -57.84
N ARG A 64 -21.68 7.54 -56.60
CA ARG A 64 -22.98 8.15 -56.18
C ARG A 64 -24.34 7.40 -56.21
N ARG A 65 -24.88 7.34 -54.97
CA ARG A 65 -26.30 7.47 -54.53
C ARG A 65 -27.22 6.27 -54.79
N ILE A 66 -27.53 5.42 -53.79
CA ILE A 66 -28.22 5.61 -52.49
C ILE A 66 -29.76 5.58 -52.60
N VAL A 67 -30.33 4.41 -52.25
CA VAL A 67 -31.62 4.16 -51.57
C VAL A 67 -31.50 2.78 -50.88
N SER A 68 -31.97 2.48 -49.67
CA SER A 68 -32.15 3.24 -48.41
C SER A 68 -32.45 2.24 -47.26
N SER A 69 -32.37 2.68 -45.98
CA SER A 69 -32.80 1.98 -44.74
C SER A 69 -31.93 0.78 -44.27
N LYS A 70 -31.65 0.55 -42.98
CA LYS A 70 -31.80 1.29 -41.70
C LYS A 70 -30.71 0.74 -40.74
N GLY A 71 -30.09 1.48 -39.81
CA GLY A 71 -30.29 2.88 -39.43
C GLY A 71 -30.02 3.16 -37.94
N LYS A 72 -28.81 2.83 -37.41
CA LYS A 72 -28.41 3.23 -36.04
C LYS A 72 -27.83 4.66 -36.08
N GLY A 73 -28.46 5.61 -35.39
CA GLY A 73 -28.08 7.03 -35.44
C GLY A 73 -26.73 7.33 -34.75
N PRO A 74 -25.86 8.19 -35.33
CA PRO A 74 -24.48 8.38 -34.88
C PRO A 74 -24.32 9.07 -33.51
N CYS A 75 -25.37 9.65 -32.93
CA CYS A 75 -25.34 10.25 -31.60
C CYS A 75 -25.46 9.24 -30.43
N LEU A 76 -25.87 7.98 -30.68
CA LEU A 76 -26.17 6.99 -29.63
C LEU A 76 -24.96 6.58 -28.75
N GLY A 77 -23.74 6.89 -29.16
CA GLY A 77 -22.51 6.63 -28.39
C GLY A 77 -21.57 7.83 -28.27
N LYS A 78 -22.01 9.05 -28.63
CA LYS A 78 -21.14 10.23 -28.67
C LYS A 78 -21.36 11.14 -27.46
N TYR A 79 -20.40 11.12 -26.52
CA TYR A 79 -20.37 12.06 -25.41
C TYR A 79 -19.87 13.44 -25.88
N CYS A 80 -20.60 14.50 -25.50
CA CYS A 80 -20.34 15.88 -25.97
C CYS A 80 -19.78 16.83 -24.90
N GLY A 81 -19.64 16.37 -23.64
CA GLY A 81 -19.22 17.21 -22.52
C GLY A 81 -20.35 18.05 -21.90
N ALA A 82 -20.06 18.73 -20.80
CA ALA A 82 -21.06 19.52 -20.06
C ALA A 82 -21.59 20.70 -20.89
N GLY A 83 -22.89 20.97 -20.79
CA GLY A 83 -23.55 22.07 -21.51
C GLY A 83 -23.75 21.84 -23.01
N ARG A 84 -23.39 20.66 -23.53
CA ARG A 84 -23.54 20.27 -24.94
C ARG A 84 -24.44 19.06 -25.13
N GLU A 85 -25.21 19.06 -26.21
CA GLU A 85 -26.04 17.94 -26.65
C GLU A 85 -25.61 17.48 -28.06
N CYS A 86 -25.90 16.22 -28.38
CA CYS A 86 -25.57 15.66 -29.67
C CYS A 86 -26.73 15.85 -30.65
N GLU A 87 -26.48 16.55 -31.75
CA GLU A 87 -27.39 16.69 -32.88
C GLU A 87 -26.75 16.07 -34.12
N ILE A 88 -27.53 15.40 -34.95
CA ILE A 88 -27.05 14.85 -36.23
C ILE A 88 -27.06 15.99 -37.26
N SER A 89 -26.04 16.09 -38.11
CA SER A 89 -25.99 17.12 -39.17
C SER A 89 -27.22 17.01 -40.10
N PRO A 90 -27.59 18.09 -40.82
CA PRO A 90 -28.73 18.07 -41.75
C PRO A 90 -28.66 16.95 -42.80
N ASP A 91 -27.46 16.47 -43.09
CA ASP A 91 -27.12 15.43 -44.06
C ASP A 91 -27.26 14.00 -43.51
N GLY A 92 -27.47 13.85 -42.19
CA GLY A 92 -27.79 12.58 -41.52
C GLY A 92 -26.60 11.69 -41.12
N GLU A 93 -25.40 11.92 -41.66
CA GLU A 93 -24.25 11.01 -41.50
C GLU A 93 -23.35 11.35 -40.30
N VAL A 94 -23.27 12.61 -39.86
CA VAL A 94 -22.29 13.07 -38.85
C VAL A 94 -22.98 13.54 -37.56
N ALA A 95 -22.54 13.00 -36.42
CA ALA A 95 -22.94 13.49 -35.10
C ALA A 95 -22.12 14.72 -34.68
N LEU A 96 -22.78 15.84 -34.43
CA LEU A 96 -22.22 17.13 -34.01
C LEU A 96 -22.58 17.42 -32.54
N CYS A 97 -21.66 18.09 -31.83
CA CYS A 97 -21.87 18.46 -30.43
C CYS A 97 -22.20 19.96 -30.33
N ILE A 98 -23.49 20.29 -30.31
CA ILE A 98 -24.00 21.66 -30.19
C ILE A 98 -24.19 22.05 -28.71
N CYS A 99 -24.37 23.32 -28.41
CA CYS A 99 -24.77 23.75 -27.07
C CYS A 99 -26.23 23.37 -26.78
N VAL A 100 -26.53 22.93 -25.55
CA VAL A 100 -27.88 22.50 -25.13
C VAL A 100 -28.91 23.58 -25.44
N ARG A 101 -29.96 23.26 -26.19
CA ARG A 101 -30.97 24.25 -26.59
C ARG A 101 -31.87 24.69 -25.45
N ARG A 102 -32.23 23.79 -24.52
CA ARG A 102 -33.04 24.09 -23.31
C ARG A 102 -32.63 23.20 -22.14
N CYS A 103 -32.32 23.77 -20.98
CA CYS A 103 -32.19 23.00 -19.74
C CYS A 103 -33.55 22.78 -19.04
N SER A 104 -33.63 21.79 -18.16
CA SER A 104 -34.80 21.59 -17.30
C SER A 104 -34.96 22.74 -16.30
N ARG A 105 -36.20 23.22 -16.07
CA ARG A 105 -36.54 24.38 -15.21
C ARG A 105 -36.32 24.20 -13.70
N ARG A 106 -35.58 23.18 -13.26
CA ARG A 106 -35.25 22.98 -11.83
C ARG A 106 -34.38 24.15 -11.35
N HIS A 107 -34.89 24.95 -10.42
CA HIS A 107 -34.11 26.03 -9.81
C HIS A 107 -33.23 25.47 -8.69
N ARG A 108 -31.91 25.53 -8.89
CA ARG A 108 -30.86 25.27 -7.89
C ARG A 108 -29.69 26.19 -8.27
N PRO A 109 -29.75 27.48 -7.88
CA PRO A 109 -28.88 28.51 -8.43
C PRO A 109 -27.41 28.24 -8.15
N VAL A 110 -26.55 28.51 -9.14
CA VAL A 110 -25.10 28.39 -9.03
C VAL A 110 -24.43 29.70 -9.44
N CYS A 111 -23.43 30.13 -8.66
CA CYS A 111 -22.60 31.27 -9.01
C CYS A 111 -21.54 30.84 -10.03
N GLY A 112 -21.46 31.53 -11.16
CA GLY A 112 -20.40 31.35 -12.16
C GLY A 112 -19.11 32.06 -11.77
N SER A 113 -18.00 31.64 -12.38
CA SER A 113 -16.69 32.31 -12.26
C SER A 113 -16.66 33.73 -12.83
N ASP A 114 -17.67 34.12 -13.61
CA ASP A 114 -17.92 35.47 -14.12
C ASP A 114 -18.67 36.39 -13.12
N GLY A 115 -19.07 35.85 -11.97
CA GLY A 115 -19.83 36.60 -10.95
C GLY A 115 -21.33 36.68 -11.22
N ARG A 116 -21.89 35.87 -12.14
CA ARG A 116 -23.34 35.81 -12.40
C ARG A 116 -23.98 34.56 -11.80
N VAL A 117 -25.24 34.68 -11.38
CA VAL A 117 -26.04 33.54 -10.88
C VAL A 117 -26.81 32.90 -12.04
N TYR A 118 -26.62 31.60 -12.22
CA TYR A 118 -27.33 30.78 -13.21
C TYR A 118 -28.37 29.92 -12.52
N ALA A 119 -29.58 29.82 -13.08
CA ALA A 119 -30.73 29.13 -12.46
C ALA A 119 -30.45 27.66 -12.08
N ASN A 120 -29.54 26.99 -12.81
CA ASN A 120 -28.93 25.72 -12.41
C ASN A 120 -27.62 25.45 -13.16
N HIS A 121 -26.95 24.36 -12.78
CA HIS A 121 -25.68 23.91 -13.34
C HIS A 121 -25.73 23.60 -14.85
N CYS A 122 -26.89 23.21 -15.41
CA CYS A 122 -27.04 23.05 -16.85
C CYS A 122 -27.01 24.41 -17.56
N GLU A 123 -27.73 25.42 -17.05
CA GLU A 123 -27.71 26.77 -17.61
C GLU A 123 -26.33 27.44 -17.51
N LEU A 124 -25.55 27.17 -16.46
CA LEU A 124 -24.14 27.59 -16.35
C LEU A 124 -23.29 27.04 -17.50
N HIS A 125 -23.28 25.72 -17.70
CA HIS A 125 -22.47 25.09 -18.76
C HIS A 125 -22.99 25.38 -20.16
N ARG A 126 -24.31 25.54 -20.33
CA ARG A 126 -24.95 25.99 -21.56
C ARG A 126 -24.50 27.41 -21.92
N ALA A 127 -24.43 28.31 -20.94
CA ALA A 127 -23.90 29.66 -21.14
C ALA A 127 -22.40 29.67 -21.48
N ALA A 128 -21.59 28.84 -20.81
CA ALA A 128 -20.17 28.65 -21.14
C ALA A 128 -19.97 28.14 -22.58
N CYS A 129 -20.84 27.21 -23.01
CA CYS A 129 -20.82 26.72 -24.39
C CYS A 129 -21.19 27.83 -25.39
N ASN A 130 -22.27 28.58 -25.12
CA ASN A 130 -22.76 29.64 -26.00
C ASN A 130 -21.81 30.85 -26.08
N SER A 131 -21.04 31.14 -25.03
CA SER A 131 -20.05 32.23 -25.02
C SER A 131 -18.69 31.83 -25.58
N GLY A 132 -18.40 30.53 -25.66
CA GLY A 132 -17.06 29.99 -25.97
C GLY A 132 -16.04 30.15 -24.83
N ILE A 133 -16.46 30.63 -23.65
CA ILE A 133 -15.60 30.92 -22.50
C ILE A 133 -15.86 29.87 -21.41
N PRO A 134 -14.83 29.21 -20.83
CA PRO A 134 -15.02 28.25 -19.76
C PRO A 134 -15.53 28.96 -18.48
N LEU A 135 -16.75 28.62 -18.07
CA LEU A 135 -17.32 29.04 -16.77
C LEU A 135 -17.34 27.84 -15.82
N ILE A 136 -16.86 28.05 -14.60
CA ILE A 136 -16.88 27.05 -13.53
C ILE A 136 -17.74 27.54 -12.36
N ALA A 137 -18.27 26.61 -11.57
CA ALA A 137 -19.03 26.96 -10.37
C ALA A 137 -18.10 27.58 -9.30
N SER A 138 -18.53 28.68 -8.68
CA SER A 138 -17.81 29.39 -7.63
C SER A 138 -18.66 29.49 -6.35
N ARG A 139 -18.03 29.90 -5.23
CA ARG A 139 -18.75 30.11 -3.96
C ARG A 139 -19.81 31.22 -4.13
N LEU A 140 -21.06 30.94 -3.75
CA LEU A 140 -22.23 31.77 -4.03
C LEU A 140 -22.04 33.26 -3.63
N MET A 141 -21.36 33.50 -2.50
CA MET A 141 -20.94 34.81 -1.98
C MET A 141 -20.32 35.74 -3.06
N ARG A 142 -19.55 35.22 -4.02
CA ARG A 142 -18.92 36.06 -5.07
C ARG A 142 -19.91 36.74 -6.00
N CYS A 143 -21.10 36.16 -6.18
CA CYS A 143 -22.15 36.71 -7.03
C CYS A 143 -23.11 37.66 -6.30
N LEU A 144 -22.95 37.83 -4.98
CA LEU A 144 -23.87 38.61 -4.13
C LEU A 144 -23.29 39.98 -3.69
N HIS A 145 -21.99 40.23 -3.93
CA HIS A 145 -21.29 41.46 -3.49
C HIS A 145 -21.05 42.50 -4.61
N ARG A 146 -21.84 42.50 -5.69
CA ARG A 146 -21.77 43.53 -6.75
C ARG A 146 -23.16 43.97 -7.20
N ALA A 147 -23.73 44.92 -6.45
CA ALA A 147 -25.03 45.51 -6.75
C ALA A 147 -25.12 47.01 -6.41
N ASP A 148 -24.00 47.75 -6.51
CA ASP A 148 -24.07 49.22 -6.64
C ASP A 148 -22.90 49.81 -7.45
N ASP A 149 -22.97 51.11 -7.67
CA ASP A 149 -22.13 52.01 -8.47
C ASP A 149 -22.31 52.02 -10.02
N ARG A 150 -22.71 53.20 -10.48
CA ARG A 150 -22.80 53.76 -11.86
C ARG A 150 -22.10 55.15 -11.79
N PRO A 151 -21.91 55.96 -12.86
CA PRO A 151 -22.62 56.04 -14.16
C PRO A 151 -21.58 56.11 -15.32
N PRO A 152 -21.74 56.84 -16.45
CA PRO A 152 -22.94 57.41 -17.10
C PRO A 152 -23.10 57.05 -18.60
N ASP A 153 -24.31 57.25 -19.14
CA ASP A 153 -24.55 58.30 -20.16
C ASP A 153 -26.06 58.60 -20.29
N ALA A 154 -26.43 59.89 -20.40
CA ALA A 154 -27.74 60.49 -20.74
C ALA A 154 -29.07 60.04 -20.02
N PRO A 155 -30.13 60.89 -19.94
CA PRO A 155 -30.91 60.96 -18.68
C PRO A 155 -32.46 60.98 -18.71
N ARG A 156 -33.00 60.59 -17.54
CA ARG A 156 -34.19 61.07 -16.77
C ARG A 156 -35.04 62.24 -17.32
N VAL A 157 -36.37 62.16 -17.12
CA VAL A 157 -37.23 63.30 -16.68
C VAL A 157 -38.45 62.85 -15.80
N LEU A 158 -38.38 63.13 -14.48
CA LEU A 158 -39.37 63.74 -13.55
C LEU A 158 -40.91 63.30 -13.60
N PRO A 159 -41.93 63.96 -12.94
CA PRO A 159 -42.69 63.26 -11.88
C PRO A 159 -44.24 63.56 -11.69
N VAL A 160 -44.84 62.93 -10.66
CA VAL A 160 -46.07 63.30 -9.88
C VAL A 160 -47.49 63.15 -10.49
N GLY A 161 -48.39 62.50 -9.71
CA GLY A 161 -49.87 62.66 -9.73
C GLY A 161 -50.67 61.63 -10.57
N THR A 162 -51.93 61.27 -10.26
CA THR A 162 -52.83 61.47 -9.11
C THR A 162 -53.95 60.39 -9.15
N ALA A 163 -54.69 60.15 -8.05
CA ALA A 163 -55.68 59.07 -7.96
C ALA A 163 -57.11 59.45 -8.43
N ALA A 164 -57.85 58.49 -9.00
CA ALA A 164 -59.30 58.51 -9.27
C ALA A 164 -59.85 57.06 -9.35
N ASN A 165 -61.18 56.88 -9.35
CA ASN A 165 -61.84 55.60 -9.04
C ASN A 165 -62.97 55.23 -10.03
N LEU A 166 -63.32 53.93 -10.15
CA LEU A 166 -64.50 53.35 -10.87
C LEU A 166 -64.44 53.44 -12.43
N THR A 167 -65.10 52.61 -13.29
CA THR A 167 -66.17 51.58 -13.14
C THR A 167 -66.25 50.59 -14.35
N LEU A 168 -67.07 49.52 -14.24
CA LEU A 168 -67.87 48.81 -15.29
C LEU A 168 -67.28 47.73 -16.24
N LYS A 169 -67.54 46.45 -15.88
CA LYS A 169 -68.30 45.34 -16.56
C LYS A 169 -68.11 44.91 -18.06
N PRO A 170 -68.57 43.67 -18.45
CA PRO A 170 -68.14 42.95 -19.67
C PRO A 170 -69.29 42.44 -20.59
N PRO A 171 -68.99 41.58 -21.59
CA PRO A 171 -69.84 40.47 -22.11
C PRO A 171 -69.30 39.09 -21.61
N ASP A 172 -70.09 38.06 -21.24
CA ASP A 172 -71.13 37.28 -21.95
C ASP A 172 -70.55 36.20 -22.92
N GLN A 173 -71.06 34.95 -23.04
CA GLN A 173 -72.29 34.34 -22.49
C GLN A 173 -72.30 32.77 -22.57
N LYS A 174 -73.26 32.12 -21.88
CA LYS A 174 -74.02 30.88 -22.26
C LYS A 174 -73.40 29.46 -22.15
N ASP A 175 -74.16 28.38 -21.89
CA ASP A 175 -75.55 28.20 -21.38
C ASP A 175 -75.85 26.76 -20.85
N THR A 176 -77.07 26.54 -20.32
CA THR A 176 -77.75 25.26 -19.87
C THR A 176 -77.23 24.63 -18.58
N GLY A 177 -78.05 24.08 -17.65
CA GLY A 177 -79.53 23.96 -17.50
C GLY A 177 -79.85 22.74 -16.59
N GLN A 178 -80.94 22.60 -15.81
CA GLN A 178 -82.16 23.41 -15.63
C GLN A 178 -82.98 22.92 -14.39
N ASN A 179 -83.43 23.82 -13.49
CA ASN A 179 -84.62 23.75 -12.57
C ASN A 179 -84.72 22.64 -11.46
N ASP A 180 -85.44 22.79 -10.33
CA ASP A 180 -86.23 23.93 -9.78
C ASP A 180 -86.38 23.97 -8.22
N VAL A 181 -86.39 25.20 -7.69
CA VAL A 181 -87.10 25.76 -6.49
C VAL A 181 -87.10 25.04 -5.11
N LYS A 182 -86.42 25.68 -4.14
CA LYS A 182 -87.05 26.24 -2.91
C LYS A 182 -86.13 27.24 -2.18
N GLU A 183 -86.54 28.51 -2.12
CA GLU A 183 -85.97 29.56 -1.25
C GLU A 183 -86.58 29.47 0.17
N ASN A 184 -86.14 30.13 1.26
CA ASN A 184 -85.17 31.20 1.56
C ASN A 184 -84.65 30.95 3.01
N THR A 185 -83.54 31.46 3.55
CA THR A 185 -82.51 32.45 3.15
C THR A 185 -81.08 31.88 3.36
N ILE A 186 -80.05 32.54 2.81
CA ILE A 186 -78.66 32.05 2.73
C ILE A 186 -77.84 32.35 4.00
N ASP A 187 -76.88 31.46 4.29
CA ASP A 187 -75.85 31.54 5.33
C ASP A 187 -74.44 31.44 4.69
N THR A 188 -73.39 31.72 5.46
CA THR A 188 -71.95 31.67 5.14
C THR A 188 -71.40 32.63 4.08
N ASP A 189 -70.41 33.43 4.50
CA ASP A 189 -69.37 33.97 3.64
C ASP A 189 -68.05 33.90 4.43
N SER A 190 -67.20 32.90 4.12
CA SER A 190 -65.96 32.60 4.86
C SER A 190 -64.74 32.85 3.99
N TYR A 191 -64.07 33.98 4.22
CA TYR A 191 -62.83 34.32 3.52
C TYR A 191 -61.67 33.42 3.99
N TYR A 192 -60.80 33.05 3.05
CA TYR A 192 -59.67 32.15 3.26
C TYR A 192 -58.59 32.81 4.13
N LEU A 193 -58.01 32.05 5.07
CA LEU A 193 -56.71 32.35 5.67
C LEU A 193 -55.59 31.95 4.71
N GLU A 194 -54.42 32.58 4.85
CA GLU A 194 -53.18 32.18 4.18
C GLU A 194 -52.48 31.09 4.99
N ASP A 195 -52.54 29.84 4.53
CA ASP A 195 -51.80 28.73 5.14
C ASP A 195 -50.30 28.81 4.80
N CYS A 196 -49.48 29.24 5.77
CA CYS A 196 -48.02 29.19 5.71
C CYS A 196 -47.52 27.78 5.32
N SER A 197 -46.89 27.65 4.15
CA SER A 197 -46.45 26.35 3.66
C SER A 197 -45.20 25.84 4.39
N ALA A 198 -45.07 24.52 4.55
CA ALA A 198 -43.93 23.91 5.23
C ALA A 198 -42.57 24.22 4.57
N GLN A 199 -42.54 24.65 3.31
CA GLN A 199 -41.32 25.11 2.65
C GLN A 199 -41.01 26.58 3.02
N GLU A 200 -42.01 27.45 3.07
CA GLU A 200 -41.85 28.85 3.47
C GLU A 200 -41.60 29.01 4.97
N TYR A 201 -42.04 28.03 5.77
CA TYR A 201 -41.78 27.91 7.20
C TYR A 201 -40.29 27.60 7.49
N GLU A 202 -39.71 26.63 6.79
CA GLU A 202 -38.28 26.33 6.92
C GLU A 202 -37.41 27.48 6.41
N ILE A 203 -37.84 28.17 5.34
CA ILE A 203 -37.19 29.42 4.86
C ILE A 203 -37.26 30.53 5.92
N MET A 204 -38.40 30.68 6.61
CA MET A 204 -38.56 31.63 7.71
C MET A 204 -37.58 31.32 8.85
N LYS A 205 -37.48 30.05 9.27
CA LYS A 205 -36.52 29.60 10.30
C LYS A 205 -35.06 29.83 9.89
N ASP A 206 -34.68 29.50 8.66
CA ASP A 206 -33.33 29.72 8.13
C ASP A 206 -32.95 31.22 8.14
N ASN A 207 -33.87 32.09 7.69
CA ASN A 207 -33.65 33.54 7.67
C ASN A 207 -33.66 34.15 9.08
N LEU A 208 -34.50 33.66 10.00
CA LEU A 208 -34.56 34.08 11.41
C LEU A 208 -33.25 33.76 12.16
N LEU A 209 -32.68 32.58 11.91
CA LEU A 209 -31.35 32.20 12.40
C LEU A 209 -30.26 33.10 11.82
N LEU A 210 -30.28 33.37 10.51
CA LEU A 210 -29.28 34.22 9.85
C LEU A 210 -29.33 35.67 10.35
N PHE A 211 -30.52 36.22 10.55
CA PHE A 211 -30.76 37.55 11.13
C PHE A 211 -30.17 37.64 12.53
N ASN A 212 -30.52 36.71 13.43
CA ASN A 212 -30.03 36.73 14.80
C ASN A 212 -28.52 36.45 14.89
N HIS A 213 -27.98 35.60 14.02
CA HIS A 213 -26.54 35.38 13.92
C HIS A 213 -25.80 36.68 13.54
N ALA A 214 -26.29 37.41 12.53
CA ALA A 214 -25.71 38.69 12.12
C ALA A 214 -25.87 39.79 13.19
N ARG A 215 -27.02 39.82 13.89
CA ARG A 215 -27.34 40.76 14.97
C ARG A 215 -26.42 40.57 16.19
N LEU A 216 -26.24 39.32 16.63
CA LEU A 216 -25.58 39.02 17.91
C LEU A 216 -24.06 38.80 17.77
N MET A 217 -23.57 38.25 16.65
CA MET A 217 -22.13 38.01 16.44
C MET A 217 -21.34 39.27 16.04
N ALA A 218 -22.00 40.43 15.96
CA ALA A 218 -21.35 41.73 15.76
C ALA A 218 -20.85 42.36 17.08
N GLN A 219 -21.23 41.81 18.24
CA GLN A 219 -20.91 42.36 19.57
C GLN A 219 -20.36 41.28 20.53
N ASP A 220 -19.07 41.03 20.38
CA ASP A 220 -18.17 40.35 21.34
C ASP A 220 -18.30 38.81 21.54
N ASN A 221 -17.39 38.28 22.34
CA ASN A 221 -16.81 36.94 22.26
C ASN A 221 -17.65 35.80 22.90
N HIS A 222 -18.89 35.61 22.46
CA HIS A 222 -19.72 34.47 22.86
C HIS A 222 -19.58 33.26 21.92
N SER A 223 -19.58 32.04 22.47
CA SER A 223 -19.52 30.82 21.66
C SER A 223 -20.86 30.58 20.92
N LYS A 224 -20.78 29.87 19.79
CA LYS A 224 -21.93 29.58 18.91
C LYS A 224 -23.02 28.70 19.56
N GLU A 225 -22.72 28.15 20.74
CA GLU A 225 -23.56 27.19 21.47
C GLU A 225 -24.82 27.83 22.06
N TYR A 226 -24.80 29.14 22.32
CA TYR A 226 -25.87 29.87 23.03
C TYR A 226 -26.79 30.70 22.12
N LEU A 227 -26.64 30.66 20.79
CA LEU A 227 -27.42 31.52 19.89
C LEU A 227 -28.94 31.33 20.05
N VAL A 228 -29.40 30.08 20.08
CA VAL A 228 -30.84 29.76 20.22
C VAL A 228 -31.35 30.06 21.64
N SER A 229 -30.51 29.94 22.68
CA SER A 229 -30.89 30.30 24.06
C SER A 229 -31.06 31.81 24.23
N ILE A 230 -30.18 32.60 23.59
CA ILE A 230 -30.28 34.07 23.56
C ILE A 230 -31.50 34.51 22.76
N MET A 231 -31.82 33.84 21.63
CA MET A 231 -33.06 34.10 20.88
C MET A 231 -34.31 33.82 21.74
N PHE A 232 -34.37 32.68 22.44
CA PHE A 232 -35.50 32.35 23.31
C PHE A 232 -35.69 33.39 24.43
N SER A 233 -34.63 33.68 25.18
CA SER A 233 -34.65 34.68 26.26
C SER A 233 -34.87 36.13 25.80
N HIS A 234 -34.78 36.39 24.49
CA HIS A 234 -35.08 37.69 23.88
C HIS A 234 -36.53 37.76 23.39
N TYR A 235 -37.14 36.62 23.06
CA TYR A 235 -38.52 36.53 22.55
C TYR A 235 -39.54 36.30 23.65
N ASP A 236 -39.16 35.70 24.78
CA ASP A 236 -39.95 35.67 26.02
C ASP A 236 -39.93 37.07 26.66
N GLN A 237 -40.92 37.90 26.33
CA GLN A 237 -40.98 39.30 26.76
C GLN A 237 -41.44 39.41 28.21
N ASN A 238 -42.24 38.46 28.69
CA ASN A 238 -42.79 38.46 30.05
C ASN A 238 -41.98 37.59 31.05
N ASN A 239 -41.01 36.82 30.57
CA ASN A 239 -40.10 35.93 31.31
C ASN A 239 -40.82 34.77 32.04
N ASN A 240 -41.85 34.16 31.41
CA ASN A 240 -42.54 32.98 31.97
C ASN A 240 -41.91 31.63 31.59
N GLY A 241 -40.96 31.59 30.66
CA GLY A 241 -40.28 30.38 30.19
C GLY A 241 -40.96 29.68 29.00
N ASN A 242 -41.97 30.31 28.38
CA ASN A 242 -42.67 29.82 27.19
C ASN A 242 -42.97 31.01 26.26
N LEU A 243 -42.99 30.78 24.95
CA LEU A 243 -43.31 31.80 23.95
C LEU A 243 -44.79 31.71 23.53
N GLU A 244 -45.52 32.80 23.73
CA GLU A 244 -46.90 32.95 23.24
C GLU A 244 -46.94 33.56 21.82
N ARG A 245 -48.02 33.36 21.06
CA ARG A 245 -48.14 33.88 19.68
C ARG A 245 -48.04 35.41 19.65
N GLU A 246 -48.68 36.03 20.61
CA GLU A 246 -48.74 37.46 20.84
C GLU A 246 -47.34 38.06 21.07
N GLU A 247 -46.41 37.31 21.68
CA GLU A 247 -45.02 37.75 21.88
C GLU A 247 -44.18 37.60 20.62
N LEU A 248 -44.33 36.47 19.92
CA LEU A 248 -43.69 36.19 18.64
C LEU A 248 -44.11 37.20 17.55
N GLU A 249 -45.36 37.64 17.55
CA GLU A 249 -45.87 38.66 16.63
C GLU A 249 -45.45 40.07 17.05
N GLN A 250 -45.46 40.40 18.35
CA GLN A 250 -44.94 41.68 18.86
C GLN A 250 -43.45 41.87 18.56
N ILE A 251 -42.62 40.84 18.70
CA ILE A 251 -41.20 40.96 18.37
C ILE A 251 -40.97 40.95 16.86
N ALA A 252 -41.78 40.24 16.08
CA ALA A 252 -41.72 40.29 14.62
C ALA A 252 -42.00 41.70 14.07
N GLN A 253 -42.98 42.41 14.62
CA GLN A 253 -43.25 43.81 14.27
C GLN A 253 -42.18 44.78 14.77
N ARG A 254 -41.60 44.51 15.95
CA ARG A 254 -40.58 45.39 16.56
C ARG A 254 -39.22 45.30 15.87
N GLU A 255 -38.84 44.13 15.36
CA GLU A 255 -37.55 43.89 14.69
C GLU A 255 -37.67 43.73 13.16
N ASP A 256 -38.83 44.06 12.56
CA ASP A 256 -39.10 43.99 11.10
C ASP A 256 -38.92 42.57 10.50
N LEU A 257 -39.22 41.54 11.31
CA LEU A 257 -39.05 40.13 10.97
C LEU A 257 -40.15 39.59 10.05
N GLU A 258 -41.21 40.37 9.80
CA GLU A 258 -42.24 40.05 8.81
C GLU A 258 -41.65 39.92 7.38
N GLN A 259 -40.48 40.50 7.13
CA GLN A 259 -39.77 40.38 5.85
C GLN A 259 -38.99 39.07 5.67
N LEU A 260 -38.87 38.22 6.70
CA LEU A 260 -38.08 36.98 6.65
C LEU A 260 -38.68 35.89 5.74
N SER A 261 -40.00 35.87 5.53
CA SER A 261 -40.66 34.96 4.60
C SER A 261 -41.99 35.53 4.11
N ARG A 262 -42.31 35.34 2.82
CA ARG A 262 -43.46 36.00 2.17
C ARG A 262 -44.84 35.40 2.50
N GLY A 263 -44.89 34.34 3.28
CA GLY A 263 -46.14 33.65 3.65
C GLY A 263 -46.12 33.04 5.05
N CYS A 264 -45.16 33.41 5.91
CA CYS A 264 -45.01 32.82 7.25
C CYS A 264 -44.48 33.85 8.26
N SER A 265 -45.30 34.19 9.26
CA SER A 265 -44.90 34.97 10.44
C SER A 265 -44.27 34.08 11.53
N LEU A 266 -43.57 34.66 12.51
CA LEU A 266 -43.05 33.93 13.68
C LEU A 266 -44.17 33.25 14.49
N GLY A 267 -45.39 33.82 14.51
CA GLY A 267 -46.56 33.21 15.15
C GLY A 267 -46.96 31.84 14.59
N HIS A 268 -46.44 31.44 13.42
CA HIS A 268 -46.58 30.09 12.86
C HIS A 268 -45.67 29.05 13.52
N MET A 269 -44.68 29.43 14.34
CA MET A 269 -43.81 28.45 15.00
C MET A 269 -44.60 27.53 15.94
N ILE A 270 -45.58 28.08 16.67
CA ILE A 270 -46.55 27.32 17.47
C ILE A 270 -47.39 26.37 16.60
N SER A 271 -47.63 26.68 15.32
CA SER A 271 -48.39 25.79 14.43
C SER A 271 -47.58 24.60 13.90
N TYR A 272 -46.26 24.59 14.09
CA TYR A 272 -45.34 23.65 13.43
C TYR A 272 -44.38 22.89 14.36
N ASP A 273 -43.87 23.53 15.41
CA ASP A 273 -42.87 22.96 16.32
C ASP A 273 -43.37 22.81 17.79
N ASP A 274 -44.63 23.18 18.08
CA ASP A 274 -45.37 22.80 19.31
C ASP A 274 -45.62 21.28 19.28
N ALA A 275 -45.07 20.56 20.28
CA ALA A 275 -45.00 19.11 20.30
C ALA A 275 -46.05 18.47 21.22
N ASP A 276 -46.39 19.10 22.36
CA ASP A 276 -47.40 18.59 23.30
C ASP A 276 -48.81 19.21 23.12
N LYS A 277 -48.90 20.31 22.37
CA LYS A 277 -50.12 21.01 21.93
C LYS A 277 -50.84 21.81 23.00
N ASP A 278 -50.07 22.42 23.91
CA ASP A 278 -50.60 23.42 24.85
C ASP A 278 -50.84 24.81 24.21
N GLY A 279 -50.36 25.03 22.97
CA GLY A 279 -50.52 26.28 22.22
C GLY A 279 -49.41 27.31 22.44
N ARG A 280 -48.29 26.90 23.02
CA ARG A 280 -47.10 27.73 23.31
C ARG A 280 -45.87 27.08 22.66
N LEU A 281 -44.69 27.62 22.94
CA LEU A 281 -43.43 26.90 22.75
C LEU A 281 -42.60 26.98 24.02
N ASN A 282 -42.37 25.86 24.68
CA ASN A 282 -41.39 25.79 25.75
C ASN A 282 -39.97 25.79 25.18
N ILE A 283 -38.97 26.04 26.03
CA ILE A 283 -37.57 26.18 25.58
C ILE A 283 -37.03 24.95 24.81
N ASN A 284 -37.49 23.73 25.13
CA ASN A 284 -37.04 22.50 24.46
C ASN A 284 -37.63 22.37 23.05
N GLU A 285 -38.87 22.78 22.86
CA GLU A 285 -39.55 22.79 21.56
C GLU A 285 -38.92 23.84 20.62
N PHE A 286 -38.63 25.02 21.17
CA PHE A 286 -37.89 26.06 20.44
C PHE A 286 -36.47 25.62 20.06
N TYR A 287 -35.76 24.84 20.89
CA TYR A 287 -34.51 24.18 20.48
C TYR A 287 -34.73 23.15 19.37
N MET A 288 -35.77 22.31 19.48
CA MET A 288 -36.09 21.28 18.47
C MET A 288 -36.41 21.91 17.10
N ALA A 289 -37.09 23.05 17.06
CA ALA A 289 -37.41 23.80 15.85
C ALA A 289 -36.19 24.08 14.95
N PHE A 290 -35.02 24.33 15.55
CA PHE A 290 -33.77 24.64 14.84
C PHE A 290 -32.76 23.49 14.78
N SER A 291 -33.01 22.38 15.51
CA SER A 291 -32.14 21.20 15.60
C SER A 291 -31.73 20.58 14.25
N LYS A 292 -32.57 20.79 13.22
CA LYS A 292 -32.43 20.24 11.87
C LYS A 292 -31.26 20.85 11.09
N LEU A 293 -30.95 22.13 11.30
CA LEU A 293 -29.72 22.78 10.83
C LEU A 293 -28.62 22.76 11.89
N TYR A 294 -28.97 22.93 13.17
CA TYR A 294 -28.04 22.95 14.30
C TYR A 294 -27.78 21.56 14.91
N SER A 295 -27.77 20.50 14.09
CA SER A 295 -27.13 19.22 14.43
C SER A 295 -25.60 19.31 14.31
N VAL A 296 -25.04 20.42 14.82
CA VAL A 296 -23.71 20.45 15.42
C VAL A 296 -23.80 19.52 16.61
N SER A 297 -23.54 18.23 16.39
CA SER A 297 -23.08 17.36 17.47
C SER A 297 -21.94 18.12 18.14
N VAL A 298 -22.09 18.47 19.41
CA VAL A 298 -20.99 19.07 20.18
C VAL A 298 -19.98 17.95 20.39
N VAL A 299 -19.08 17.82 19.42
CA VAL A 299 -18.07 16.76 19.40
C VAL A 299 -16.97 17.18 20.36
N SER A 300 -16.69 16.33 21.33
CA SER A 300 -15.69 16.57 22.35
C SER A 300 -14.72 15.41 22.46
N LEU A 301 -13.47 15.76 22.77
CA LEU A 301 -12.37 14.88 23.08
C LEU A 301 -11.64 15.52 24.25
N ASP A 302 -11.31 14.73 25.27
CA ASP A 302 -10.42 15.21 26.33
C ASP A 302 -9.03 15.46 25.74
N LYS A 303 -8.46 16.64 26.01
CA LYS A 303 -7.11 17.01 25.58
C LYS A 303 -6.05 15.99 26.04
N SER A 304 -6.26 15.32 27.18
CA SER A 304 -5.36 14.25 27.64
C SER A 304 -5.32 13.04 26.70
N ARG A 305 -6.32 12.88 25.83
CA ARG A 305 -6.50 11.76 24.89
C ARG A 305 -6.32 12.16 23.42
N GLU A 306 -5.82 13.36 23.11
CA GLU A 306 -5.50 13.78 21.72
C GLU A 306 -4.55 12.79 21.02
N VAL A 307 -3.64 12.16 21.77
CA VAL A 307 -2.72 11.12 21.29
C VAL A 307 -2.74 9.91 22.23
N ASN A 308 -3.11 8.74 21.70
CA ASN A 308 -3.01 7.44 22.36
C ASN A 308 -1.91 6.60 21.72
N HIS A 309 -1.13 5.86 22.53
CA HIS A 309 -0.08 4.95 22.05
C HIS A 309 -0.53 3.49 22.17
N VAL A 310 -0.39 2.71 21.10
CA VAL A 310 -0.87 1.33 21.01
C VAL A 310 0.28 0.43 20.56
N SER A 311 0.89 -0.31 21.49
CA SER A 311 1.95 -1.28 21.18
C SER A 311 1.36 -2.67 20.95
N VAL A 312 1.67 -3.30 19.83
CA VAL A 312 1.08 -4.58 19.39
C VAL A 312 2.17 -5.51 18.85
N ARG A 313 2.08 -6.81 19.17
CA ARG A 313 3.01 -7.80 18.61
C ARG A 313 2.56 -8.28 17.23
N VAL A 314 3.51 -8.60 16.35
CA VAL A 314 3.20 -9.29 15.08
C VAL A 314 2.42 -10.59 15.35
N GLY A 315 1.33 -10.78 14.61
CA GLY A 315 0.43 -11.93 14.70
C GLY A 315 -0.80 -11.73 15.61
N ASP A 316 -0.77 -10.78 16.53
CA ASP A 316 -1.89 -10.48 17.43
C ASP A 316 -3.07 -9.82 16.68
N ASN A 317 -4.23 -9.71 17.34
CA ASN A 317 -5.35 -8.89 16.88
C ASN A 317 -5.58 -7.76 17.89
N VAL A 318 -5.89 -6.55 17.43
CA VAL A 318 -6.15 -5.39 18.29
C VAL A 318 -7.45 -4.68 17.91
N GLU A 319 -8.16 -4.20 18.92
CA GLU A 319 -9.33 -3.34 18.81
C GLU A 319 -8.96 -1.97 19.40
N ILE A 320 -9.03 -0.93 18.57
CA ILE A 320 -8.64 0.44 18.92
C ILE A 320 -9.91 1.28 19.01
N LYS A 321 -10.21 1.83 20.19
CA LYS A 321 -11.42 2.63 20.43
C LYS A 321 -11.14 4.11 20.24
N CYS A 322 -12.14 4.84 19.76
CA CYS A 322 -12.08 6.29 19.64
C CYS A 322 -12.75 6.94 20.87
N ASP A 323 -12.08 7.88 21.52
CA ASP A 323 -12.62 8.68 22.63
C ASP A 323 -13.38 9.93 22.15
N VAL A 324 -13.54 10.12 20.83
CA VAL A 324 -14.30 11.23 20.25
C VAL A 324 -15.79 10.99 20.48
N THR A 325 -16.39 11.81 21.35
CA THR A 325 -17.80 11.69 21.75
C THR A 325 -18.65 12.85 21.21
N GLY A 326 -19.96 12.75 21.34
CA GLY A 326 -20.90 13.83 21.04
C GLY A 326 -22.34 13.43 21.37
N THR A 327 -23.25 14.41 21.38
CA THR A 327 -24.69 14.18 21.63
C THR A 327 -25.51 14.58 20.41
N PRO A 328 -26.30 13.67 19.79
CA PRO A 328 -26.21 12.22 19.93
C PRO A 328 -24.85 11.67 19.45
N PRO A 329 -24.47 10.43 19.82
CA PRO A 329 -23.19 9.83 19.42
C PRO A 329 -22.99 9.87 17.89
N PRO A 330 -21.91 10.52 17.40
CA PRO A 330 -21.68 10.67 15.98
C PRO A 330 -21.10 9.38 15.36
N PRO A 331 -21.41 9.05 14.09
CA PRO A 331 -20.66 8.06 13.35
C PRO A 331 -19.19 8.46 13.25
N LEU A 332 -18.28 7.52 13.50
CA LEU A 332 -16.83 7.73 13.52
C LEU A 332 -16.18 7.29 12.20
N VAL A 333 -15.15 8.01 11.77
CA VAL A 333 -14.40 7.76 10.54
C VAL A 333 -12.92 7.64 10.85
N TRP A 334 -12.33 6.50 10.49
CA TRP A 334 -10.91 6.21 10.66
C TRP A 334 -10.11 6.54 9.40
N ARG A 335 -9.00 7.26 9.54
CA ARG A 335 -8.08 7.59 8.45
C ARG A 335 -6.64 7.19 8.75
N ARG A 336 -5.90 6.85 7.70
CA ARG A 336 -4.43 6.65 7.70
C ARG A 336 -3.88 7.36 6.48
N HIS A 337 -2.93 8.27 6.66
CA HIS A 337 -2.35 9.08 5.57
C HIS A 337 -3.42 9.67 4.63
N GLU A 338 -4.37 10.40 5.23
CA GLU A 338 -5.59 10.98 4.63
C GLU A 338 -6.61 10.03 3.98
N ALA A 339 -6.25 8.79 3.63
CA ALA A 339 -7.18 7.81 3.10
C ALA A 339 -8.16 7.32 4.18
N ASP A 340 -9.41 7.08 3.79
CA ASP A 340 -10.43 6.45 4.63
C ASP A 340 -10.17 4.94 4.73
N VAL A 341 -10.01 4.45 5.96
CA VAL A 341 -9.58 3.07 6.25
C VAL A 341 -10.69 2.06 5.94
N GLU A 342 -11.97 2.43 6.06
CA GLU A 342 -13.08 1.54 5.75
C GLU A 342 -13.20 1.30 4.23
N THR A 343 -12.92 2.32 3.42
CA THR A 343 -12.98 2.21 1.94
C THR A 343 -11.92 1.29 1.32
N LEU A 344 -10.91 0.87 2.10
CA LEU A 344 -9.85 -0.03 1.63
C LEU A 344 -10.35 -1.44 1.30
N ALA A 345 -11.52 -1.83 1.84
CA ALA A 345 -12.16 -3.15 1.72
C ALA A 345 -11.27 -4.34 2.15
N GLU A 346 -10.29 -4.10 3.02
CA GLU A 346 -9.35 -5.10 3.51
C GLU A 346 -10.00 -6.05 4.52
N GLN A 347 -9.87 -7.36 4.34
CA GLN A 347 -10.45 -8.33 5.29
C GLN A 347 -9.80 -8.29 6.68
N GLU A 348 -8.63 -7.67 6.80
CA GLU A 348 -7.78 -7.63 8.00
C GLU A 348 -7.83 -6.28 8.73
N ILE A 349 -8.48 -5.27 8.14
CA ILE A 349 -8.62 -3.92 8.69
C ILE A 349 -10.09 -3.52 8.58
N ARG A 350 -10.79 -3.37 9.70
CA ARG A 350 -12.25 -3.14 9.71
C ARG A 350 -12.64 -2.10 10.73
N VAL A 351 -13.67 -1.31 10.43
CA VAL A 351 -14.39 -0.54 11.45
C VAL A 351 -15.58 -1.38 11.92
N PHE A 352 -15.85 -1.40 13.23
CA PHE A 352 -17.02 -2.07 13.81
C PHE A 352 -18.18 -1.08 14.01
N ASN A 353 -19.39 -1.60 14.26
CA ASN A 353 -20.62 -0.81 14.41
C ASN A 353 -20.59 0.17 15.61
N ASP A 354 -19.68 0.00 16.56
CA ASP A 354 -19.42 0.92 17.69
C ASP A 354 -18.41 2.02 17.35
N GLY A 355 -17.87 2.02 16.13
CA GLY A 355 -16.84 2.96 15.66
C GLY A 355 -15.41 2.59 16.09
N SER A 356 -15.17 1.42 16.66
CA SER A 356 -13.81 0.92 16.92
C SER A 356 -13.12 0.41 15.64
N LEU A 357 -11.79 0.55 15.57
CA LEU A 357 -10.94 0.03 14.49
C LEU A 357 -10.33 -1.31 14.91
N TYR A 358 -10.61 -2.37 14.16
CA TYR A 358 -10.10 -3.71 14.38
C TYR A 358 -9.02 -4.08 13.35
N LEU A 359 -7.81 -4.37 13.83
CA LEU A 359 -6.70 -4.88 13.02
C LEU A 359 -6.46 -6.36 13.36
N LYS A 360 -6.47 -7.22 12.33
CA LYS A 360 -6.42 -8.68 12.46
C LYS A 360 -5.08 -9.24 11.96
N ARG A 361 -4.42 -10.08 12.77
CA ARG A 361 -3.08 -10.65 12.50
C ARG A 361 -2.05 -9.57 12.14
N VAL A 362 -1.87 -8.60 13.04
CA VAL A 362 -1.05 -7.41 12.84
C VAL A 362 0.34 -7.75 12.31
N GLN A 363 0.86 -6.89 11.44
CA GLN A 363 2.15 -7.02 10.74
C GLN A 363 2.89 -5.68 10.83
N LEU A 364 4.21 -5.68 10.66
CA LEU A 364 5.04 -4.45 10.73
C LEU A 364 4.57 -3.33 9.79
N VAL A 365 3.98 -3.66 8.65
CA VAL A 365 3.36 -2.69 7.72
C VAL A 365 2.11 -1.97 8.26
N HIS A 366 1.52 -2.46 9.35
CA HIS A 366 0.41 -1.80 10.07
C HIS A 366 0.90 -0.79 11.11
N ALA A 367 2.20 -0.69 11.39
CA ALA A 367 2.70 0.39 12.24
C ALA A 367 2.45 1.76 11.59
N GLY A 368 2.27 2.80 12.41
CA GLY A 368 2.00 4.17 11.97
C GLY A 368 0.77 4.80 12.65
N ASN A 369 0.40 5.98 12.19
CA ASN A 369 -0.64 6.80 12.82
C ASN A 369 -2.01 6.57 12.18
N TYR A 370 -2.99 6.22 13.02
CA TYR A 370 -4.40 6.11 12.65
C TYR A 370 -5.18 7.22 13.35
N THR A 371 -5.92 8.03 12.61
CA THR A 371 -6.74 9.12 13.19
C THR A 371 -8.22 8.79 13.14
N CYS A 372 -8.95 9.10 14.21
CA CYS A 372 -10.40 8.97 14.26
C CYS A 372 -11.06 10.32 14.54
N HIS A 373 -12.19 10.56 13.89
CA HIS A 373 -12.96 11.80 13.95
C HIS A 373 -14.42 11.53 13.65
N ALA A 374 -15.31 12.48 13.95
CA ALA A 374 -16.73 12.35 13.64
C ALA A 374 -17.02 12.64 12.15
N LEU A 375 -17.91 11.87 11.52
CA LEU A 375 -18.27 12.00 10.10
C LEU A 375 -18.68 13.43 9.67
N ARG A 376 -19.21 14.24 10.61
CA ARG A 376 -19.61 15.65 10.40
C ARG A 376 -18.76 16.69 11.16
N ASN A 377 -17.67 16.30 11.82
CA ASN A 377 -16.72 17.23 12.45
C ASN A 377 -15.28 16.71 12.24
N LYS A 378 -14.47 17.46 11.50
CA LYS A 378 -13.08 17.14 11.16
C LYS A 378 -12.05 17.93 11.98
N ASP A 379 -12.51 18.79 12.87
CA ASP A 379 -11.69 19.71 13.65
C ASP A 379 -11.29 19.06 14.99
N VAL A 380 -12.14 18.18 15.52
CA VAL A 380 -11.83 17.30 16.67
C VAL A 380 -11.35 15.94 16.15
N VAL A 381 -10.07 15.65 16.36
CA VAL A 381 -9.39 14.45 15.86
C VAL A 381 -8.55 13.84 16.97
N GLN A 382 -8.71 12.53 17.18
CA GLN A 382 -7.83 11.74 18.04
C GLN A 382 -6.82 10.97 17.17
N THR A 383 -5.57 10.89 17.61
CA THR A 383 -4.49 10.14 16.95
C THR A 383 -4.09 8.92 17.76
N HIS A 384 -4.07 7.76 17.11
CA HIS A 384 -3.57 6.50 17.67
C HIS A 384 -2.25 6.14 16.99
N VAL A 385 -1.15 6.20 17.75
CA VAL A 385 0.20 5.85 17.31
C VAL A 385 0.39 4.35 17.52
N VAL A 386 0.22 3.57 16.45
CA VAL A 386 0.36 2.11 16.49
C VAL A 386 1.82 1.73 16.26
N THR A 387 2.47 1.19 17.28
CA THR A 387 3.79 0.56 17.16
C THR A 387 3.64 -0.95 17.07
N VAL A 388 4.33 -1.56 16.11
CA VAL A 388 4.30 -3.02 15.92
C VAL A 388 5.68 -3.59 16.20
N HIS A 389 5.76 -4.56 17.11
CA HIS A 389 7.01 -5.17 17.54
C HIS A 389 7.06 -6.68 17.24
N THR A 390 8.27 -7.23 17.10
CA THR A 390 8.51 -8.67 16.97
C THR A 390 9.04 -9.24 18.29
N VAL A 391 8.90 -10.55 18.45
CA VAL A 391 9.82 -11.30 19.32
C VAL A 391 11.22 -11.25 18.66
N PRO A 392 12.34 -11.14 19.40
CA PRO A 392 13.67 -11.26 18.82
C PRO A 392 13.89 -12.66 18.20
N GLU A 393 14.48 -12.73 17.00
CA GLU A 393 15.09 -13.97 16.49
C GLU A 393 16.60 -13.91 16.76
N VAL A 394 17.11 -14.95 17.43
CA VAL A 394 18.53 -15.15 17.71
C VAL A 394 19.00 -16.41 17.01
N ARG A 395 20.16 -16.34 16.38
CA ARG A 395 20.86 -17.51 15.81
C ARG A 395 22.31 -17.47 16.28
N VAL A 396 22.87 -18.63 16.60
CA VAL A 396 24.28 -18.77 17.02
C VAL A 396 25.01 -19.84 16.21
N THR A 397 26.29 -19.60 15.90
CA THR A 397 27.17 -20.57 15.23
C THR A 397 28.62 -20.46 15.71
N PRO A 398 29.37 -21.58 15.86
CA PRO A 398 28.91 -22.96 15.73
C PRO A 398 28.01 -23.38 16.91
N ARG A 399 27.11 -24.33 16.71
CA ARG A 399 26.22 -24.84 17.78
C ARG A 399 26.91 -25.75 18.79
N LEU A 400 27.99 -26.41 18.36
CA LEU A 400 28.90 -27.20 19.16
C LEU A 400 30.31 -26.96 18.61
N GLN A 401 31.30 -26.80 19.49
CA GLN A 401 32.70 -26.80 19.12
C GLN A 401 33.56 -27.52 20.16
N SER A 402 34.57 -28.24 19.67
CA SER A 402 35.55 -28.94 20.49
C SER A 402 36.94 -28.36 20.24
N LYS A 403 37.66 -28.07 21.34
CA LYS A 403 38.94 -27.34 21.35
C LYS A 403 39.92 -27.99 22.32
N ARG A 404 41.23 -27.78 22.12
CA ARG A 404 42.25 -28.12 23.12
C ARG A 404 42.40 -27.04 24.19
N PRO A 405 42.89 -27.39 25.39
CA PRO A 405 43.46 -26.40 26.30
C PRO A 405 44.48 -25.50 25.59
N GLY A 406 44.42 -24.20 25.84
CA GLY A 406 45.28 -23.18 25.23
C GLY A 406 44.86 -22.68 23.84
N GLU A 407 43.88 -23.30 23.18
CA GLU A 407 43.32 -22.78 21.92
C GLU A 407 42.39 -21.57 22.17
N GLU A 408 41.98 -20.89 21.11
CA GLU A 408 40.94 -19.86 21.13
C GLU A 408 39.61 -20.45 20.63
N ALA A 409 38.50 -20.15 21.31
CA ALA A 409 37.14 -20.47 20.85
C ALA A 409 36.43 -19.21 20.35
N THR A 410 35.62 -19.36 19.29
CA THR A 410 34.93 -18.23 18.65
C THR A 410 33.47 -18.59 18.44
N MET A 411 32.57 -17.67 18.75
CA MET A 411 31.12 -17.86 18.65
C MET A 411 30.52 -16.61 18.03
N TRP A 412 29.68 -16.80 17.02
CA TRP A 412 28.99 -15.73 16.30
C TRP A 412 27.52 -15.74 16.66
N CYS A 413 26.94 -14.54 16.79
CA CYS A 413 25.52 -14.34 17.01
C CYS A 413 24.97 -13.36 15.98
N HIS A 414 23.78 -13.67 15.44
CA HIS A 414 23.00 -12.76 14.62
C HIS A 414 21.64 -12.58 15.26
N VAL A 415 21.23 -11.32 15.42
CA VAL A 415 20.00 -10.96 16.13
C VAL A 415 19.17 -10.00 15.29
N VAL A 416 17.93 -10.38 15.00
CA VAL A 416 16.98 -9.53 14.27
C VAL A 416 15.69 -9.34 15.04
N GLY A 417 15.08 -8.17 14.87
CA GLY A 417 13.81 -7.81 15.47
C GLY A 417 13.51 -6.33 15.35
N GLU A 418 12.26 -5.96 15.65
CA GLU A 418 11.81 -4.57 15.78
C GLU A 418 11.09 -4.38 17.13
N PRO A 419 11.48 -3.41 17.98
CA PRO A 419 12.72 -2.62 17.90
C PRO A 419 13.97 -3.52 17.94
N LEU A 420 15.11 -2.98 17.49
CA LEU A 420 16.38 -3.70 17.50
C LEU A 420 16.69 -4.19 18.94
N PRO A 421 16.85 -5.50 19.18
CA PRO A 421 17.04 -6.03 20.53
C PRO A 421 18.37 -5.62 21.16
N ARG A 422 18.41 -5.48 22.50
CA ARG A 422 19.67 -5.48 23.26
C ARG A 422 20.21 -6.90 23.28
N VAL A 423 21.53 -7.05 23.11
CA VAL A 423 22.22 -8.35 23.06
C VAL A 423 23.22 -8.47 24.21
N GLU A 424 23.30 -9.66 24.80
CA GLU A 424 24.25 -10.01 25.87
C GLU A 424 24.70 -11.47 25.72
N TRP A 425 25.88 -11.80 26.28
CA TRP A 425 26.42 -13.16 26.28
C TRP A 425 26.48 -13.72 27.71
N LEU A 426 26.09 -14.98 27.84
CA LEU A 426 26.08 -15.73 29.11
C LEU A 426 26.89 -17.03 28.97
N LYS A 427 27.44 -17.53 30.08
CA LYS A 427 28.04 -18.86 30.26
C LYS A 427 27.24 -19.59 31.33
N ASN A 428 26.60 -20.71 30.98
CA ASN A 428 25.79 -21.52 31.90
C ASN A 428 24.70 -20.72 32.64
N ASP A 429 23.94 -19.90 31.90
CA ASP A 429 22.89 -18.98 32.41
C ASP A 429 23.38 -17.77 33.24
N GLU A 430 24.68 -17.61 33.50
CA GLU A 430 25.25 -16.43 34.17
C GLU A 430 25.90 -15.45 33.16
N PRO A 431 25.76 -14.12 33.31
CA PRO A 431 26.44 -13.14 32.45
C PRO A 431 27.98 -13.27 32.51
N LEU A 432 28.65 -13.03 31.38
CA LEU A 432 30.12 -13.02 31.36
C LEU A 432 30.69 -11.84 32.17
N ARG A 433 31.75 -12.12 32.95
CA ARG A 433 32.60 -11.08 33.55
C ARG A 433 33.51 -10.52 32.46
N LEU A 434 33.23 -9.30 32.03
CA LEU A 434 34.05 -8.55 31.08
C LEU A 434 34.90 -7.54 31.86
N LYS A 435 36.04 -7.12 31.32
CA LYS A 435 36.58 -5.81 31.68
C LYS A 435 35.62 -4.75 31.15
N GLU A 436 35.16 -3.87 32.02
CA GLU A 436 34.75 -2.53 31.60
C GLU A 436 36.02 -1.84 31.10
N GLY A 437 35.93 -1.18 29.94
CA GLY A 437 37.05 -0.41 29.39
C GLY A 437 37.17 0.91 30.12
N ASP A 438 38.37 1.46 30.18
CA ASP A 438 38.65 2.70 30.90
C ASP A 438 37.87 3.89 30.31
N ASP A 439 36.75 4.25 30.94
CA ASP A 439 36.18 5.60 30.86
C ASP A 439 37.01 6.49 31.80
N ASP A 440 37.72 7.48 31.24
CA ASP A 440 38.54 8.44 32.00
C ASP A 440 37.65 9.30 32.95
N ASP A 441 37.60 9.01 34.25
CA ASP A 441 37.50 9.96 35.39
C ASP A 441 37.18 9.26 36.75
N ASP A 442 38.19 8.88 37.55
CA ASP A 442 38.23 9.12 39.02
C ASP A 442 39.56 8.70 39.69
N GLU A 443 40.03 9.46 40.69
CA GLU A 443 41.24 9.13 41.48
C GLU A 443 40.94 8.14 42.62
N ALA A 444 41.10 6.84 42.36
CA ALA A 444 41.04 5.82 43.43
C ALA A 444 42.35 5.77 44.25
N VAL A 445 42.35 6.40 45.43
CA VAL A 445 43.37 6.17 46.46
C VAL A 445 43.25 4.72 46.96
N GLY A 446 44.31 3.94 46.81
CA GLY A 446 44.34 2.55 47.26
C GLY A 446 44.60 2.40 48.76
N ASP A 447 43.86 1.47 49.38
CA ASP A 447 44.27 0.77 50.60
C ASP A 447 44.51 -0.72 50.21
N ASP A 448 45.63 -1.27 50.67
CA ASP A 448 46.15 -2.60 50.29
C ASP A 448 45.88 -3.62 51.40
N ASP A 449 44.81 -4.40 51.26
CA ASP A 449 44.51 -5.59 52.07
C ASP A 449 44.47 -6.81 51.12
N GLY A 450 45.60 -7.50 51.00
CA GLY A 450 45.76 -8.62 50.07
C GLY A 450 45.09 -9.93 50.52
N ASP A 451 44.32 -10.53 49.61
CA ASP A 451 43.89 -11.93 49.65
C ASP A 451 44.40 -12.64 48.37
N ASP A 452 44.98 -13.83 48.49
CA ASP A 452 45.65 -14.56 47.40
C ASP A 452 44.63 -15.26 46.47
N GLY A 453 43.75 -14.48 45.84
CA GLY A 453 42.71 -14.93 44.92
C GLY A 453 43.22 -15.20 43.50
N GLU A 454 43.59 -16.46 43.21
CA GLU A 454 44.03 -16.92 41.88
C GLU A 454 42.88 -17.02 40.86
N ASP A 455 42.30 -15.89 40.42
CA ASP A 455 41.17 -15.87 39.48
C ASP A 455 41.12 -14.60 38.57
N ASP A 456 42.24 -14.26 37.91
CA ASP A 456 42.31 -13.17 36.91
C ASP A 456 41.62 -13.52 35.57
N ASP A 457 40.30 -13.68 35.62
CA ASP A 457 39.42 -13.90 34.45
C ASP A 457 39.32 -12.63 33.55
N SER A 458 39.94 -11.52 33.96
CA SER A 458 39.78 -10.18 33.37
C SER A 458 40.41 -9.99 31.98
N GLY A 459 40.94 -11.05 31.38
CA GLY A 459 41.42 -11.08 29.99
C GLY A 459 40.77 -12.18 29.13
N LYS A 460 39.78 -12.89 29.66
CA LYS A 460 39.29 -14.17 29.13
C LYS A 460 38.32 -14.03 27.94
N TYR A 461 37.34 -13.15 28.09
CA TYR A 461 36.23 -12.96 27.16
C TYR A 461 36.37 -11.64 26.42
N ASP A 462 36.21 -11.68 25.10
CA ASP A 462 36.28 -10.54 24.21
C ASP A 462 35.00 -10.50 23.35
N VAL A 463 34.14 -9.51 23.62
CA VAL A 463 32.83 -9.35 22.98
C VAL A 463 32.91 -8.26 21.93
N VAL A 464 33.02 -8.69 20.68
CA VAL A 464 33.17 -7.82 19.51
C VAL A 464 31.80 -7.41 18.96
N GLY A 465 31.69 -6.16 18.50
CA GLY A 465 30.61 -5.70 17.62
C GLY A 465 29.22 -5.70 18.24
N ASN A 466 29.07 -5.17 19.47
CA ASN A 466 27.78 -5.15 20.18
C ASN A 466 27.14 -6.54 20.32
N GLY A 467 27.97 -7.56 20.57
CA GLY A 467 27.56 -8.94 20.76
C GLY A 467 27.50 -9.81 19.50
N THR A 468 27.84 -9.31 18.31
CA THR A 468 27.89 -10.14 17.07
C THR A 468 28.88 -11.29 17.16
N ARG A 469 29.95 -11.15 17.96
CA ARG A 469 30.94 -12.20 18.18
C ARG A 469 31.48 -12.22 19.60
N LEU A 470 31.53 -13.40 20.20
CA LEU A 470 32.27 -13.71 21.42
C LEU A 470 33.53 -14.50 21.08
N VAL A 471 34.66 -14.08 21.62
CA VAL A 471 35.94 -14.79 21.59
C VAL A 471 36.29 -15.20 23.02
N VAL A 472 36.66 -16.46 23.22
CA VAL A 472 37.17 -17.00 24.50
C VAL A 472 38.62 -17.38 24.30
N ARG A 473 39.52 -16.64 24.94
CA ARG A 473 40.98 -16.78 24.77
C ARG A 473 41.55 -17.80 25.76
N ASN A 474 42.64 -18.48 25.36
CA ASN A 474 43.40 -19.42 26.19
C ASN A 474 42.48 -20.39 26.97
N VAL A 475 41.67 -21.17 26.25
CA VAL A 475 40.61 -21.98 26.88
C VAL A 475 41.20 -23.05 27.81
N GLY A 476 40.57 -23.27 28.97
CA GLY A 476 40.90 -24.31 29.94
C GLY A 476 39.69 -25.21 30.20
N TYR A 477 39.86 -26.28 30.96
CA TYR A 477 38.76 -27.25 31.18
C TYR A 477 37.49 -26.62 31.79
N ALA A 478 37.64 -25.58 32.62
CA ALA A 478 36.55 -24.78 33.19
C ALA A 478 35.79 -23.88 32.18
N ASP A 479 36.20 -23.83 30.92
CA ASP A 479 35.46 -23.20 29.82
C ASP A 479 34.53 -24.16 29.08
N THR A 480 34.51 -25.43 29.50
CA THR A 480 33.47 -26.36 29.06
C THR A 480 32.11 -25.88 29.56
N GLY A 481 31.17 -25.57 28.67
CA GLY A 481 29.89 -24.98 29.05
C GLY A 481 28.97 -24.63 27.88
N ALA A 482 27.76 -24.20 28.22
CA ALA A 482 26.77 -23.66 27.30
C ALA A 482 26.88 -22.13 27.27
N TYR A 483 27.46 -21.60 26.19
CA TYR A 483 27.48 -20.17 25.93
C TYR A 483 26.22 -19.77 25.18
N MET A 484 25.54 -18.74 25.67
CA MET A 484 24.25 -18.30 25.12
C MET A 484 24.37 -16.86 24.66
N CYS A 485 23.98 -16.59 23.41
CA CYS A 485 23.66 -15.23 23.00
C CYS A 485 22.19 -14.99 23.33
N GLN A 486 21.90 -13.95 24.09
CA GLN A 486 20.56 -13.60 24.56
C GLN A 486 20.18 -12.23 24.00
N ALA A 487 18.95 -12.13 23.48
CA ALA A 487 18.40 -10.92 22.92
C ALA A 487 17.08 -10.55 23.58
N THR A 488 16.98 -9.28 24.00
CA THR A 488 15.84 -8.76 24.77
C THR A 488 15.25 -7.54 24.07
N SER A 489 13.93 -7.55 23.84
CA SER A 489 13.15 -6.40 23.35
C SER A 489 11.80 -6.33 24.08
N VAL A 490 10.99 -5.31 23.78
CA VAL A 490 9.61 -5.20 24.29
C VAL A 490 8.69 -6.37 23.89
N GLY A 491 9.06 -7.13 22.84
CA GLY A 491 8.33 -8.33 22.42
C GLY A 491 8.69 -9.60 23.20
N GLY A 492 9.74 -9.55 24.03
CA GLY A 492 10.20 -10.67 24.86
C GLY A 492 11.72 -10.88 24.80
N LEU A 493 12.15 -12.02 25.35
CA LEU A 493 13.53 -12.46 25.43
C LEU A 493 13.66 -13.80 24.69
N THR A 494 14.67 -13.94 23.84
CA THR A 494 15.06 -15.22 23.20
C THR A 494 16.58 -15.40 23.22
N ARG A 495 17.03 -16.64 22.96
CA ARG A 495 18.45 -17.01 22.99
C ARG A 495 18.72 -18.26 22.15
N ASP A 496 19.91 -18.34 21.56
CA ASP A 496 20.44 -19.55 20.90
C ASP A 496 21.83 -19.89 21.49
N ILE A 497 22.24 -21.15 21.40
CA ILE A 497 23.29 -21.74 22.25
C ILE A 497 24.46 -22.28 21.41
N SER A 498 25.69 -21.98 21.84
CA SER A 498 26.91 -22.67 21.46
C SER A 498 27.43 -23.50 22.63
N SER A 499 27.62 -24.81 22.43
CA SER A 499 28.31 -25.65 23.39
C SER A 499 29.81 -25.66 23.13
N LEU A 500 30.63 -25.29 24.11
CA LEU A 500 32.08 -25.40 24.07
C LEU A 500 32.53 -26.62 24.90
N VAL A 501 33.38 -27.48 24.33
CA VAL A 501 33.92 -28.68 24.98
C VAL A 501 35.43 -28.73 24.86
N ILE A 502 36.13 -28.71 26.00
CA ILE A 502 37.59 -28.67 26.05
C ILE A 502 38.17 -30.08 26.31
N GLN A 503 38.99 -30.59 25.39
CA GLN A 503 39.57 -31.94 25.45
C GLN A 503 40.89 -32.03 24.66
N GLU A 504 41.84 -32.87 25.12
CA GLU A 504 43.18 -33.00 24.50
C GLU A 504 43.17 -33.44 23.03
N GLN A 505 42.16 -34.22 22.65
CA GLN A 505 41.95 -34.72 21.29
C GLN A 505 40.59 -34.22 20.81
N PRO A 506 40.48 -32.97 20.31
CA PRO A 506 39.19 -32.36 19.96
C PRO A 506 38.53 -33.14 18.83
N THR A 507 37.24 -33.43 19.02
CA THR A 507 36.40 -34.01 17.97
C THR A 507 36.36 -33.00 16.80
N PRO A 508 36.62 -33.42 15.54
CA PRO A 508 36.57 -32.52 14.40
C PRO A 508 35.23 -31.77 14.36
N THR A 509 35.27 -30.46 14.61
CA THR A 509 34.07 -29.63 14.63
C THR A 509 33.64 -29.41 13.19
N ALA A 510 32.78 -30.29 12.68
CA ALA A 510 32.06 -30.05 11.45
C ALA A 510 31.29 -28.74 11.58
N ALA A 511 31.47 -27.83 10.62
CA ALA A 511 30.65 -26.62 10.57
C ALA A 511 29.16 -27.02 10.58
N SER A 512 28.30 -26.35 11.34
CA SER A 512 26.87 -26.72 11.41
C SER A 512 26.18 -26.61 10.05
N GLU A 513 26.73 -25.80 9.16
CA GLU A 513 26.33 -25.63 7.77
C GLU A 513 27.57 -25.58 6.87
N GLU A 514 27.62 -26.40 5.83
CA GLU A 514 28.53 -26.21 4.70
C GLU A 514 27.82 -25.36 3.63
N ARG A 515 28.52 -24.38 3.03
CA ARG A 515 27.96 -23.54 1.97
C ARG A 515 28.66 -23.79 0.66
N ARG A 516 27.89 -23.91 -0.41
CA ARG A 516 28.37 -24.13 -1.78
C ARG A 516 27.67 -23.18 -2.72
N PHE A 517 28.34 -22.78 -3.79
CA PHE A 517 27.73 -21.94 -4.83
C PHE A 517 27.71 -22.63 -6.19
N PHE A 518 26.66 -22.35 -6.93
CA PHE A 518 26.48 -22.68 -8.34
C PHE A 518 26.96 -21.49 -9.16
N SER A 519 27.81 -21.73 -10.16
CA SER A 519 28.19 -20.75 -11.18
C SER A 519 27.66 -21.20 -12.54
N PHE A 520 26.95 -20.30 -13.22
CA PHE A 520 26.39 -20.49 -14.54
C PHE A 520 27.30 -19.82 -15.57
N HIS A 521 27.80 -20.60 -16.55
CA HIS A 521 28.82 -20.17 -17.53
C HIS A 521 28.54 -20.78 -18.91
N GLU A 522 29.30 -20.37 -19.93
CA GLU A 522 29.03 -20.79 -21.32
C GLU A 522 29.07 -22.31 -21.56
N TRP A 523 29.79 -23.07 -20.75
CA TRP A 523 29.95 -24.52 -20.94
C TRP A 523 29.14 -25.36 -19.94
N GLY A 524 28.24 -24.72 -19.19
CA GLY A 524 27.27 -25.38 -18.33
C GLY A 524 27.18 -24.73 -16.95
N ILE A 525 27.21 -25.57 -15.92
CA ILE A 525 26.99 -25.22 -14.52
C ILE A 525 28.07 -25.91 -13.70
N SER A 526 28.85 -25.15 -12.93
CA SER A 526 29.88 -25.68 -12.04
C SER A 526 29.52 -25.36 -10.58
N ILE A 527 29.73 -26.30 -9.67
CA ILE A 527 29.39 -26.19 -8.24
C ILE A 527 30.68 -26.26 -7.44
N TYR A 528 30.90 -25.31 -6.53
CA TYR A 528 32.16 -25.13 -5.81
C TYR A 528 32.01 -25.12 -4.29
N GLU A 529 33.04 -25.64 -3.63
CA GLU A 529 33.34 -25.42 -2.21
C GLU A 529 34.13 -24.10 -2.07
N PRO A 530 33.68 -23.10 -1.28
CA PRO A 530 34.27 -21.75 -1.26
C PRO A 530 35.56 -21.64 -0.46
N SER A 531 35.77 -22.51 0.53
CA SER A 531 36.94 -22.54 1.41
C SER A 531 38.21 -22.92 0.66
N ALA A 532 38.22 -24.12 0.08
CA ALA A 532 39.32 -24.62 -0.75
C ALA A 532 39.19 -24.29 -2.25
N CYS A 533 38.14 -23.54 -2.64
CA CYS A 533 37.83 -23.13 -4.01
C CYS A 533 37.76 -24.29 -5.02
N ARG A 534 37.34 -25.45 -4.51
CA ARG A 534 37.41 -26.73 -5.19
C ARG A 534 36.13 -26.99 -5.98
N LEU A 535 36.27 -27.48 -7.21
CA LEU A 535 35.14 -28.00 -7.99
C LEU A 535 34.56 -29.24 -7.29
N TYR A 536 33.32 -29.14 -6.82
CA TYR A 536 32.58 -30.21 -6.17
C TYR A 536 31.83 -31.07 -7.20
N HIS A 537 31.13 -30.44 -8.13
CA HIS A 537 30.38 -31.12 -9.20
C HIS A 537 30.22 -30.21 -10.43
N GLN A 538 29.92 -30.79 -11.59
CA GLN A 538 29.72 -30.05 -12.84
C GLN A 538 28.64 -30.71 -13.71
N ILE A 539 27.74 -29.90 -14.24
CA ILE A 539 26.76 -30.26 -15.27
C ILE A 539 27.19 -29.54 -16.56
N ARG A 540 27.58 -30.27 -17.60
CA ARG A 540 28.14 -29.68 -18.84
C ARG A 540 27.03 -29.35 -19.82
N SER A 541 27.27 -28.41 -20.73
CA SER A 541 26.32 -28.02 -21.79
C SER A 541 25.88 -29.20 -22.68
N SER A 542 26.74 -30.21 -22.82
CA SER A 542 26.58 -31.43 -23.62
C SER A 542 26.09 -32.66 -22.83
N ASP A 543 25.79 -32.52 -21.54
CA ASP A 543 25.09 -33.57 -20.79
C ASP A 543 23.59 -33.56 -21.15
N ILE A 544 22.95 -34.74 -21.12
CA ILE A 544 21.52 -34.92 -21.44
C ILE A 544 20.70 -34.82 -20.16
N ILE A 545 19.59 -34.08 -20.20
CA ILE A 545 18.72 -33.91 -19.03
C ILE A 545 17.98 -35.23 -18.72
N PRO A 546 18.01 -35.73 -17.47
CA PRO A 546 17.34 -36.97 -17.10
C PRO A 546 15.84 -36.97 -17.45
N GLY A 547 15.40 -37.99 -18.18
CA GLY A 547 14.00 -38.14 -18.60
C GLY A 547 13.59 -37.34 -19.84
N THR A 548 14.52 -36.63 -20.50
CA THR A 548 14.28 -35.98 -21.81
C THR A 548 15.26 -36.51 -22.87
N GLN A 549 15.21 -35.95 -24.08
CA GLN A 549 16.21 -36.16 -25.14
C GLN A 549 17.02 -34.88 -25.43
N GLU A 550 16.93 -33.89 -24.54
CA GLU A 550 17.48 -32.55 -24.73
C GLU A 550 18.77 -32.36 -23.93
N TYR A 551 19.72 -31.62 -24.52
CA TYR A 551 20.94 -31.22 -23.83
C TYR A 551 20.66 -30.11 -22.81
N VAL A 552 21.53 -29.98 -21.81
CA VAL A 552 21.45 -28.93 -20.78
C VAL A 552 21.42 -27.53 -21.38
N CYS A 553 22.11 -27.28 -22.49
CA CYS A 553 22.03 -26.01 -23.24
C CYS A 553 21.34 -26.16 -24.62
N GLY A 554 20.44 -27.14 -24.71
CA GLY A 554 19.57 -27.41 -25.87
C GLY A 554 20.25 -28.23 -26.97
N GLU A 555 21.42 -27.79 -27.43
CA GLU A 555 22.15 -28.40 -28.55
C GLU A 555 23.59 -28.76 -28.19
N LYS A 556 24.11 -29.80 -28.86
CA LYS A 556 25.48 -30.29 -28.63
C LYS A 556 26.50 -29.27 -29.16
N SER A 557 27.46 -28.90 -28.32
CA SER A 557 28.53 -27.93 -28.61
C SER A 557 28.08 -26.47 -28.80
N VAL A 558 26.85 -26.12 -28.42
CA VAL A 558 26.38 -24.72 -28.34
C VAL A 558 26.65 -24.18 -26.93
N SER A 559 27.02 -22.89 -26.82
CA SER A 559 27.24 -22.27 -25.51
C SER A 559 25.94 -21.82 -24.84
N CYS A 560 25.94 -21.82 -23.51
CA CYS A 560 24.76 -21.64 -22.69
C CYS A 560 24.39 -20.16 -22.52
N SER A 561 23.15 -19.80 -22.86
CA SER A 561 22.57 -18.48 -22.57
C SER A 561 21.68 -18.56 -21.32
N TRP A 562 22.15 -17.99 -20.22
CA TRP A 562 21.49 -17.98 -18.91
C TRP A 562 20.85 -16.61 -18.63
N GLY A 563 19.62 -16.61 -18.11
CA GLY A 563 18.97 -15.41 -17.57
C GLY A 563 19.19 -15.28 -16.07
N ARG A 564 18.13 -15.18 -15.27
CA ARG A 564 18.23 -15.15 -13.80
C ARG A 564 18.29 -16.57 -13.22
N ALA A 565 19.04 -16.73 -12.13
CA ALA A 565 19.06 -17.93 -11.30
C ALA A 565 18.73 -17.56 -9.84
N ILE A 566 17.98 -18.41 -9.12
CA ILE A 566 17.59 -18.20 -7.72
C ILE A 566 17.57 -19.50 -6.90
N ASN A 567 17.76 -19.37 -5.59
CA ASN A 567 17.56 -20.43 -4.61
C ASN A 567 16.07 -20.51 -4.21
N VAL A 568 15.49 -21.71 -4.26
CA VAL A 568 14.09 -21.98 -3.88
C VAL A 568 14.07 -22.92 -2.68
N ALA A 569 13.57 -22.40 -1.56
CA ALA A 569 13.42 -23.06 -0.25
C ALA A 569 14.67 -23.79 0.27
N ASN A 570 15.87 -23.40 -0.16
CA ASN A 570 17.11 -24.14 0.08
C ASN A 570 16.97 -25.64 -0.23
N ARG A 571 16.32 -25.96 -1.36
CA ARG A 571 16.08 -27.32 -1.87
C ARG A 571 16.37 -27.45 -3.37
N TYR A 572 15.98 -26.42 -4.14
CA TYR A 572 16.18 -26.36 -5.58
C TYR A 572 16.90 -25.07 -5.98
N VAL A 573 17.65 -25.12 -7.06
CA VAL A 573 18.07 -23.92 -7.82
C VAL A 573 17.25 -23.88 -9.10
N TYR A 574 16.58 -22.75 -9.33
CA TYR A 574 15.86 -22.48 -10.57
C TYR A 574 16.72 -21.55 -11.42
N VAL A 575 16.87 -21.85 -12.71
CA VAL A 575 17.58 -20.98 -13.66
C VAL A 575 16.83 -20.87 -14.98
N THR A 576 16.67 -19.66 -15.50
CA THR A 576 16.05 -19.45 -16.81
C THR A 576 17.03 -19.66 -17.96
N GLN A 577 16.53 -20.18 -19.08
CA GLN A 577 17.24 -20.23 -20.36
C GLN A 577 16.42 -19.45 -21.39
N PRO A 578 16.62 -18.12 -21.50
CA PRO A 578 15.77 -17.24 -22.31
C PRO A 578 15.66 -17.68 -23.77
N GLU A 579 16.77 -18.11 -24.38
CA GLU A 579 16.83 -18.52 -25.80
C GLU A 579 16.24 -19.92 -26.07
N LYS A 580 15.71 -20.60 -25.04
CA LYS A 580 15.10 -21.93 -25.11
C LYS A 580 13.72 -21.99 -24.44
N ASP A 581 13.10 -20.84 -24.15
CA ASP A 581 11.73 -20.68 -23.63
C ASP A 581 11.40 -21.63 -22.45
N ARG A 582 12.37 -21.83 -21.54
CA ARG A 582 12.30 -22.79 -20.43
C ARG A 582 13.08 -22.39 -19.18
N ILE A 583 12.74 -23.04 -18.06
CA ILE A 583 13.45 -23.00 -16.77
C ILE A 583 13.94 -24.40 -16.43
N LEU A 584 15.19 -24.52 -15.97
CA LEU A 584 15.75 -25.75 -15.41
C LEU A 584 15.61 -25.74 -13.88
N VAL A 585 15.15 -26.85 -13.30
CA VAL A 585 15.06 -27.05 -11.85
C VAL A 585 16.14 -28.05 -11.42
N ILE A 586 17.05 -27.62 -10.54
CA ILE A 586 18.25 -28.39 -10.15
C ILE A 586 18.15 -28.79 -8.68
N SER A 587 18.34 -30.07 -8.36
CA SER A 587 18.20 -30.62 -7.01
C SER A 587 19.47 -30.42 -6.17
N LYS A 588 19.37 -29.82 -4.96
CA LYS A 588 20.54 -29.64 -4.08
C LYS A 588 21.15 -30.95 -3.55
N ILE A 589 20.38 -32.04 -3.58
CA ILE A 589 20.80 -33.33 -3.05
C ILE A 589 21.44 -34.18 -4.15
N GLN A 590 20.87 -34.14 -5.35
CA GLN A 590 21.31 -34.97 -6.48
C GLN A 590 22.27 -34.24 -7.43
N MET A 591 22.41 -32.91 -7.30
CA MET A 591 23.25 -32.03 -8.12
C MET A 591 23.02 -32.13 -9.63
N VAL A 592 21.82 -32.56 -10.05
CA VAL A 592 21.39 -32.67 -11.45
C VAL A 592 20.08 -31.92 -11.69
N VAL A 593 19.81 -31.61 -12.95
CA VAL A 593 18.49 -31.14 -13.41
C VAL A 593 17.47 -32.26 -13.16
N VAL A 594 16.37 -31.92 -12.49
CA VAL A 594 15.29 -32.86 -12.10
C VAL A 594 13.93 -32.53 -12.71
N ASP A 595 13.74 -31.31 -13.24
CA ASP A 595 12.59 -30.96 -14.06
C ASP A 595 12.94 -29.84 -15.06
N VAL A 596 12.14 -29.74 -16.11
CA VAL A 596 12.23 -28.72 -17.17
C VAL A 596 10.85 -28.10 -17.35
N VAL A 597 10.72 -26.83 -16.95
CA VAL A 597 9.45 -26.11 -16.97
C VAL A 597 9.42 -25.21 -18.19
N ALA A 598 8.49 -25.48 -19.12
CA ALA A 598 8.24 -24.61 -20.27
C ALA A 598 7.56 -23.31 -19.83
N THR A 599 7.92 -22.20 -20.47
CA THR A 599 7.42 -20.85 -20.16
C THR A 599 6.86 -20.17 -21.40
N ASP A 600 6.37 -18.95 -21.24
CA ASP A 600 6.33 -17.98 -22.34
C ASP A 600 7.76 -17.67 -22.85
N LYS A 601 7.87 -16.92 -23.95
CA LYS A 601 9.15 -16.67 -24.60
C LYS A 601 10.11 -15.84 -23.75
N TYR A 602 11.40 -16.13 -23.85
CA TYR A 602 12.46 -15.36 -23.18
C TYR A 602 12.18 -15.09 -21.67
N PRO A 603 12.07 -16.13 -20.81
CA PRO A 603 12.00 -15.96 -19.36
C PRO A 603 13.29 -15.31 -18.84
N VAL A 604 13.25 -14.07 -18.37
CA VAL A 604 14.47 -13.33 -17.95
C VAL A 604 14.67 -13.25 -16.44
N GLU A 605 13.59 -13.16 -15.67
CA GLU A 605 13.63 -12.78 -14.24
C GLU A 605 12.71 -13.69 -13.42
N LEU A 606 13.12 -13.94 -12.17
CA LEU A 606 12.48 -14.87 -11.23
C LEU A 606 12.41 -14.23 -9.83
N HIS A 607 11.26 -14.30 -9.18
CA HIS A 607 11.06 -13.92 -7.78
C HIS A 607 10.45 -15.10 -7.02
N TYR A 608 11.07 -15.54 -5.92
CA TYR A 608 10.49 -16.55 -5.03
C TYR A 608 9.77 -15.87 -3.87
N VAL A 609 8.54 -16.29 -3.60
CA VAL A 609 7.69 -15.84 -2.48
C VAL A 609 7.56 -17.01 -1.50
N PRO A 610 8.39 -17.09 -0.45
CA PRO A 610 8.49 -18.29 0.39
C PRO A 610 7.22 -18.63 1.15
N THR A 611 6.46 -17.59 1.54
CA THR A 611 5.21 -17.68 2.31
C THR A 611 4.06 -18.36 1.54
N LEU A 612 4.16 -18.41 0.20
CA LEU A 612 3.17 -19.00 -0.69
C LEU A 612 3.71 -20.22 -1.46
N ASP A 613 4.99 -20.54 -1.29
CA ASP A 613 5.75 -21.51 -2.10
C ASP A 613 5.59 -21.27 -3.62
N GLN A 614 5.71 -20.00 -4.05
CA GLN A 614 5.53 -19.58 -5.44
C GLN A 614 6.80 -18.99 -6.06
N VAL A 615 7.15 -19.42 -7.27
CA VAL A 615 8.12 -18.72 -8.13
C VAL A 615 7.35 -17.95 -9.20
N TRP A 616 7.39 -16.63 -9.12
CA TRP A 616 6.88 -15.73 -10.16
C TRP A 616 7.98 -15.48 -11.19
N LEU A 617 7.61 -15.40 -12.47
CA LEU A 617 8.54 -15.21 -13.57
C LEU A 617 8.04 -14.20 -14.61
N LEU A 618 9.00 -13.50 -15.21
CA LEU A 618 8.77 -12.42 -16.15
C LEU A 618 9.43 -12.75 -17.50
N ASN A 619 8.63 -12.69 -18.57
CA ASN A 619 8.97 -13.17 -19.91
C ASN A 619 8.98 -12.00 -20.90
N TRP A 620 10.03 -11.84 -21.71
CA TRP A 620 10.07 -10.79 -22.76
C TRP A 620 9.41 -11.26 -24.06
N ARG A 621 8.71 -10.37 -24.78
CA ARG A 621 8.20 -10.73 -26.11
C ARG A 621 9.25 -10.73 -27.24
N SER A 622 10.51 -10.41 -26.96
CA SER A 622 11.63 -10.49 -27.92
C SER A 622 12.98 -10.67 -27.21
N MET A 623 14.07 -10.90 -27.96
CA MET A 623 15.44 -10.94 -27.42
C MET A 623 15.92 -9.60 -26.81
N ARG A 624 15.14 -8.52 -26.95
CA ARG A 624 15.36 -7.22 -26.30
C ARG A 624 14.09 -6.82 -25.55
N ASP A 625 14.25 -6.10 -24.44
CA ASP A 625 13.11 -5.49 -23.76
C ASP A 625 12.50 -4.39 -24.64
N THR A 626 11.25 -4.61 -25.06
CA THR A 626 10.45 -3.64 -25.83
C THR A 626 9.40 -2.95 -24.96
N GLY A 627 9.47 -3.11 -23.63
CA GLY A 627 8.44 -2.64 -22.70
C GLY A 627 7.17 -3.50 -22.69
N ILE A 628 7.18 -4.67 -23.35
CA ILE A 628 6.06 -5.61 -23.42
C ILE A 628 6.52 -7.00 -22.95
N LYS A 629 5.98 -7.42 -21.81
CA LYS A 629 6.33 -8.66 -21.11
C LYS A 629 5.07 -9.42 -20.71
N THR A 630 5.19 -10.70 -20.36
CA THR A 630 4.10 -11.50 -19.78
C THR A 630 4.53 -12.16 -18.46
N VAL A 631 3.58 -12.32 -17.53
CA VAL A 631 3.81 -12.90 -16.20
C VAL A 631 3.29 -14.34 -16.16
N GLN A 632 4.06 -15.22 -15.55
CA GLN A 632 3.67 -16.59 -15.19
C GLN A 632 4.10 -16.90 -13.75
N VAL A 633 3.47 -17.92 -13.15
CA VAL A 633 3.71 -18.36 -11.76
C VAL A 633 3.85 -19.88 -11.72
N ILE A 634 4.84 -20.39 -11.01
CA ILE A 634 5.00 -21.79 -10.64
C ILE A 634 4.57 -21.92 -9.17
N ARG A 635 3.53 -22.71 -8.89
CA ARG A 635 3.02 -22.94 -7.53
C ARG A 635 3.59 -24.21 -6.91
N ASP A 636 3.71 -24.21 -5.58
CA ASP A 636 4.29 -25.27 -4.75
C ASP A 636 5.70 -25.68 -5.24
N ALA A 637 6.57 -24.69 -5.44
CA ALA A 637 7.87 -24.83 -6.09
C ALA A 637 8.89 -25.66 -5.29
N ALA A 638 8.88 -25.57 -3.97
CA ALA A 638 9.68 -26.40 -3.07
C ALA A 638 9.22 -27.86 -3.04
N GLN A 639 8.04 -28.20 -3.55
CA GLN A 639 7.51 -29.56 -3.49
C GLN A 639 8.12 -30.46 -4.56
N LYS A 640 8.46 -31.70 -4.16
CA LYS A 640 9.04 -32.73 -5.05
C LYS A 640 7.95 -33.34 -5.93
N ARG A 641 7.54 -32.59 -6.95
CA ARG A 641 6.55 -32.97 -7.97
C ARG A 641 6.94 -32.35 -9.32
N LYS A 642 6.29 -32.75 -10.41
CA LYS A 642 6.45 -32.04 -11.70
C LYS A 642 5.84 -30.64 -11.61
N HIS A 643 6.61 -29.63 -11.99
CA HIS A 643 6.22 -28.22 -11.97
C HIS A 643 5.58 -27.80 -13.30
N ARG A 644 4.82 -26.71 -13.25
CA ARG A 644 4.18 -26.07 -14.41
C ARG A 644 3.93 -24.59 -14.13
N THR A 645 3.90 -23.80 -15.19
CA THR A 645 3.48 -22.40 -15.17
C THR A 645 1.95 -22.28 -15.20
N VAL A 646 1.44 -21.19 -14.63
CA VAL A 646 0.09 -20.66 -14.81
C VAL A 646 0.15 -19.14 -14.95
N HIS A 647 -0.81 -18.50 -15.61
CA HIS A 647 -0.90 -17.04 -15.66
C HIS A 647 -1.71 -16.49 -14.47
N PRO A 648 -1.49 -15.22 -14.06
CA PRO A 648 -2.41 -14.46 -13.22
C PRO A 648 -3.79 -14.22 -13.87
N GLU A 649 -4.73 -13.66 -13.13
CA GLU A 649 -6.05 -13.29 -13.63
C GLU A 649 -5.97 -12.11 -14.63
N PRO A 650 -6.52 -12.24 -15.86
CA PRO A 650 -6.42 -11.21 -16.90
C PRO A 650 -7.32 -9.99 -16.62
N ILE A 651 -6.79 -8.78 -16.81
CA ILE A 651 -7.56 -7.52 -16.74
C ILE A 651 -8.49 -7.44 -17.96
N ASP A 652 -9.77 -7.11 -17.72
CA ASP A 652 -10.82 -6.92 -18.75
C ASP A 652 -10.92 -8.06 -19.79
N GLY A 653 -10.52 -9.28 -19.41
CA GLY A 653 -10.49 -10.45 -20.29
C GLY A 653 -9.39 -10.44 -21.36
N GLN A 654 -8.43 -9.51 -21.31
CA GLN A 654 -7.27 -9.46 -22.20
C GLN A 654 -6.03 -10.08 -21.56
N PHE A 655 -5.20 -10.74 -22.37
CA PHE A 655 -3.92 -11.28 -21.90
C PHE A 655 -3.02 -10.16 -21.38
N ASP A 656 -2.51 -10.34 -20.16
CA ASP A 656 -1.78 -9.29 -19.46
C ASP A 656 -0.44 -8.95 -20.14
N LEU A 657 -0.28 -7.67 -20.49
CA LEU A 657 0.91 -7.09 -21.12
C LEU A 657 1.57 -6.14 -20.13
N VAL A 658 2.49 -6.66 -19.32
CA VAL A 658 3.18 -5.88 -18.29
C VAL A 658 4.40 -5.17 -18.86
N LYS A 659 4.66 -3.95 -18.38
CA LYS A 659 5.93 -3.24 -18.53
C LYS A 659 6.90 -3.67 -17.42
N GLY A 660 6.43 -3.82 -16.19
CA GLY A 660 7.23 -4.23 -15.03
C GLY A 660 6.41 -4.98 -13.97
N LEU A 661 7.07 -5.88 -13.25
CA LEU A 661 6.54 -6.67 -12.14
C LEU A 661 7.40 -6.39 -10.90
N TYR A 662 6.76 -6.06 -9.78
CA TYR A 662 7.42 -5.61 -8.55
C TYR A 662 6.94 -6.42 -7.37
N ILE A 663 7.66 -7.50 -7.08
CA ILE A 663 7.37 -8.42 -5.97
C ILE A 663 8.34 -8.12 -4.81
N PRO A 664 7.86 -7.98 -3.56
CA PRO A 664 8.72 -7.78 -2.40
C PRO A 664 9.76 -8.89 -2.24
N GLY A 665 11.00 -8.51 -1.93
CA GLY A 665 12.07 -9.45 -1.61
C GLY A 665 11.91 -10.08 -0.22
N HIS A 666 12.71 -11.11 0.05
CA HIS A 666 12.86 -11.65 1.40
C HIS A 666 13.65 -10.67 2.27
N GLN A 667 13.07 -10.27 3.41
CA GLN A 667 13.71 -9.43 4.44
C GLN A 667 13.96 -10.27 5.70
N GLU A 668 15.05 -10.02 6.43
CA GLU A 668 15.45 -10.86 7.56
C GLU A 668 14.51 -10.75 8.77
N ILE A 669 13.81 -9.63 8.95
CA ILE A 669 12.83 -9.41 10.03
C ILE A 669 11.51 -10.21 9.79
N GLY A 670 11.50 -11.16 8.84
CA GLY A 670 10.45 -12.18 8.72
C GLY A 670 9.06 -11.69 8.30
N HIS A 671 8.92 -10.45 7.82
CA HIS A 671 7.63 -9.89 7.43
C HIS A 671 7.05 -10.56 6.17
N THR A 672 5.75 -10.92 6.23
CA THR A 672 5.02 -11.56 5.14
C THR A 672 4.17 -10.56 4.35
N TYR A 673 4.65 -10.15 3.16
CA TYR A 673 3.87 -9.32 2.25
C TYR A 673 2.70 -10.08 1.60
N LYS A 674 1.59 -9.36 1.42
CA LYS A 674 0.34 -9.85 0.79
C LYS A 674 0.22 -9.43 -0.68
N TYR A 675 0.76 -8.26 -0.98
CA TYR A 675 0.68 -7.57 -2.26
C TYR A 675 2.07 -7.26 -2.84
N GLY A 676 2.17 -7.39 -4.16
CA GLY A 676 3.16 -6.68 -4.98
C GLY A 676 2.48 -5.63 -5.87
N TYR A 677 3.23 -5.06 -6.81
CA TYR A 677 2.72 -4.12 -7.80
C TYR A 677 3.12 -4.50 -9.23
N VAL A 678 2.36 -4.01 -10.20
CA VAL A 678 2.56 -4.20 -11.64
C VAL A 678 2.37 -2.87 -12.36
N THR A 679 3.08 -2.65 -13.46
CA THR A 679 2.78 -1.60 -14.43
C THR A 679 2.53 -2.24 -15.80
N HIS A 680 1.52 -1.78 -16.55
CA HIS A 680 1.16 -2.37 -17.85
C HIS A 680 1.63 -1.51 -19.02
N THR A 681 1.92 -2.13 -20.17
CA THR A 681 2.29 -1.40 -21.38
C THR A 681 1.15 -0.47 -21.80
N ASN A 682 1.46 0.77 -22.20
CA ASN A 682 0.52 1.80 -22.66
C ASN A 682 -0.50 2.31 -21.61
N GLN A 683 -0.42 1.85 -20.36
CA GLN A 683 -1.21 2.38 -19.25
C GLN A 683 -0.35 3.33 -18.39
N ARG A 684 -0.99 4.27 -17.69
CA ARG A 684 -0.31 5.30 -16.86
C ARG A 684 -0.37 5.04 -15.35
N GLY A 685 -1.16 4.07 -14.92
CA GLY A 685 -1.30 3.67 -13.52
C GLY A 685 -0.36 2.53 -13.12
N MET A 686 -0.14 2.41 -11.82
CA MET A 686 0.43 1.22 -11.18
C MET A 686 -0.71 0.41 -10.56
N TYR A 687 -0.65 -0.91 -10.60
CA TYR A 687 -1.72 -1.80 -10.16
C TYR A 687 -1.24 -2.69 -9.02
N LYS A 688 -2.07 -2.81 -7.98
CA LYS A 688 -1.79 -3.62 -6.79
C LYS A 688 -2.24 -5.05 -7.03
N LEU A 689 -1.34 -6.00 -6.80
CA LEU A 689 -1.49 -7.41 -7.15
C LEU A 689 -1.48 -8.27 -5.88
N ASP A 690 -2.59 -8.93 -5.58
CA ASP A 690 -2.73 -9.94 -4.54
C ASP A 690 -1.95 -11.19 -4.93
N LEU A 691 -0.85 -11.47 -4.22
CA LEU A 691 0.06 -12.57 -4.57
C LEU A 691 -0.55 -13.94 -4.24
N ALA A 692 -1.40 -14.01 -3.21
CA ALA A 692 -2.06 -15.25 -2.80
C ALA A 692 -3.16 -15.66 -3.78
N ASN A 693 -3.93 -14.69 -4.28
CA ASN A 693 -5.02 -14.93 -5.22
C ASN A 693 -4.64 -14.71 -6.70
N MET A 694 -3.44 -14.18 -6.99
CA MET A 694 -2.93 -13.82 -8.34
C MET A 694 -3.87 -12.90 -9.13
N ARG A 695 -4.42 -11.88 -8.47
CA ARG A 695 -5.42 -10.96 -9.03
C ARG A 695 -5.16 -9.50 -8.66
N TYR A 696 -5.63 -8.60 -9.50
CA TYR A 696 -5.55 -7.16 -9.25
C TYR A 696 -6.61 -6.71 -8.25
N THR A 697 -6.24 -5.81 -7.33
CA THR A 697 -7.15 -5.32 -6.27
C THR A 697 -7.46 -3.82 -6.37
N ARG A 698 -6.46 -2.98 -6.65
CA ARG A 698 -6.59 -1.52 -6.78
C ARG A 698 -5.64 -0.94 -7.82
N SER A 699 -5.98 0.21 -8.38
CA SER A 699 -5.13 1.03 -9.23
C SER A 699 -4.65 2.28 -8.48
N VAL A 700 -3.38 2.62 -8.63
CA VAL A 700 -2.71 3.79 -8.06
C VAL A 700 -2.40 4.77 -9.20
N ASP A 701 -2.94 5.99 -9.12
CA ASP A 701 -2.66 7.03 -10.11
C ASP A 701 -1.38 7.79 -9.73
N LEU A 702 -0.38 7.71 -10.60
CA LEU A 702 0.92 8.38 -10.47
C LEU A 702 1.09 9.51 -11.50
N ALA A 703 0.06 9.80 -12.31
CA ALA A 703 0.07 10.88 -13.28
C ALA A 703 0.30 12.29 -12.68
N PRO A 704 -0.17 12.65 -11.47
CA PRO A 704 0.14 13.94 -10.83
C PRO A 704 1.64 14.17 -10.56
N TYR A 705 2.45 13.10 -10.57
CA TYR A 705 3.88 13.12 -10.30
C TYR A 705 4.73 12.87 -11.56
N SER A 706 4.10 12.78 -12.75
CA SER A 706 4.76 12.38 -14.00
C SER A 706 5.60 11.10 -13.87
N CYS A 707 5.14 10.15 -13.04
CA CYS A 707 5.91 8.96 -12.68
C CYS A 707 5.38 7.71 -13.40
N VAL A 708 6.25 7.08 -14.20
CA VAL A 708 6.17 5.64 -14.46
C VAL A 708 7.22 4.96 -13.58
N PRO A 709 6.84 4.03 -12.69
CA PRO A 709 7.81 3.26 -11.91
C PRO A 709 8.77 2.47 -12.80
N THR A 710 10.06 2.55 -12.50
CA THR A 710 11.12 1.72 -13.12
C THR A 710 11.70 0.72 -12.12
N ASN A 711 11.83 1.12 -10.86
CA ASN A 711 12.20 0.23 -9.75
C ASN A 711 11.32 0.53 -8.53
N ILE A 712 10.96 -0.51 -7.78
CA ILE A 712 10.18 -0.41 -6.53
C ILE A 712 10.86 -1.27 -5.46
N GLN A 713 10.95 -0.71 -4.26
CA GLN A 713 11.54 -1.35 -3.07
C GLN A 713 10.54 -1.33 -1.91
N PHE A 714 10.63 -2.36 -1.06
CA PHE A 714 9.70 -2.63 0.04
C PHE A 714 10.50 -2.87 1.34
N PRO A 715 10.52 -1.91 2.29
CA PRO A 715 11.04 -2.16 3.64
C PRO A 715 10.04 -2.98 4.44
N ALA A 716 10.51 -3.91 5.28
CA ALA A 716 9.65 -4.64 6.22
C ALA A 716 9.03 -3.72 7.28
N LEU A 717 9.75 -2.64 7.63
CA LEU A 717 9.37 -1.70 8.67
C LEU A 717 8.39 -0.64 8.16
N TYR A 718 7.44 -0.26 9.03
CA TYR A 718 6.53 0.90 8.94
C TYR A 718 5.55 0.94 7.75
N GLY A 719 5.64 0.02 6.79
CA GLY A 719 4.69 -0.09 5.69
C GLY A 719 4.92 0.93 4.59
N PHE A 720 6.18 1.16 4.20
CA PHE A 720 6.50 2.01 3.07
C PHE A 720 6.63 1.25 1.74
N VAL A 721 6.49 1.97 0.64
CA VAL A 721 6.84 1.55 -0.73
C VAL A 721 7.64 2.67 -1.37
N ILE A 722 8.81 2.35 -1.93
CA ILE A 722 9.79 3.34 -2.40
C ILE A 722 10.00 3.12 -3.90
N LEU A 723 9.68 4.12 -4.73
CA LEU A 723 9.66 4.00 -6.18
C LEU A 723 10.66 4.96 -6.82
N GLN A 724 11.47 4.47 -7.77
CA GLN A 724 12.15 5.33 -8.74
C GLN A 724 11.25 5.53 -9.96
N CYS A 725 11.10 6.79 -10.37
CA CYS A 725 10.22 7.22 -11.44
C CYS A 725 10.98 7.66 -12.71
N GLU A 726 10.36 7.44 -13.86
CA GLU A 726 10.72 8.08 -15.14
C GLU A 726 9.52 8.80 -15.77
N GLU A 727 9.77 9.80 -16.61
CA GLU A 727 8.73 10.46 -17.41
C GLU A 727 8.27 9.53 -18.57
N PRO A 728 6.95 9.31 -18.75
CA PRO A 728 6.43 8.31 -19.69
C PRO A 728 6.85 8.42 -21.17
N VAL A 729 7.31 9.60 -21.61
CA VAL A 729 7.60 9.91 -23.02
C VAL A 729 9.09 10.05 -23.29
N THR A 730 9.85 10.61 -22.35
CA THR A 730 11.29 10.90 -22.55
C THR A 730 12.22 9.89 -21.88
N GLY A 731 11.72 9.06 -20.96
CA GLY A 731 12.55 8.16 -20.14
C GLY A 731 13.47 8.91 -19.16
N ARG A 732 13.29 10.21 -18.96
CA ARG A 732 14.07 10.99 -17.99
C ARG A 732 13.64 10.63 -16.58
N ALA A 733 14.60 10.41 -15.67
CA ALA A 733 14.30 10.19 -14.27
C ALA A 733 13.59 11.41 -13.66
N THR A 734 12.45 11.19 -13.00
CA THR A 734 11.63 12.23 -12.34
C THR A 734 11.80 12.25 -10.82
N GLY A 735 12.78 11.51 -10.30
CA GLY A 735 13.10 11.37 -8.89
C GLY A 735 12.43 10.16 -8.23
N GLN A 736 12.25 10.21 -6.91
CA GLN A 736 11.65 9.12 -6.12
C GLN A 736 10.33 9.51 -5.45
N LEU A 737 9.44 8.53 -5.30
CA LEU A 737 8.21 8.61 -4.50
C LEU A 737 8.29 7.67 -3.30
N LEU A 738 7.72 8.11 -2.17
CA LEU A 738 7.47 7.31 -0.97
C LEU A 738 5.95 7.17 -0.81
N LEU A 739 5.44 5.93 -0.73
CA LEU A 739 4.02 5.60 -0.57
C LEU A 739 3.78 4.77 0.70
N ASP A 740 2.55 4.77 1.18
CA ASP A 740 2.04 3.85 2.21
C ASP A 740 1.56 2.52 1.58
N TYR A 741 2.01 1.40 2.11
CA TYR A 741 1.71 0.05 1.62
C TYR A 741 0.26 -0.39 1.87
N ILE A 742 -0.44 0.17 2.84
CA ILE A 742 -1.83 -0.18 3.18
C ILE A 742 -2.81 0.68 2.37
N THR A 743 -2.57 1.98 2.23
CA THR A 743 -3.50 2.93 1.60
C THR A 743 -3.15 3.31 0.16
N ASP A 744 -1.93 2.97 -0.30
CA ASP A 744 -1.35 3.40 -1.58
C ASP A 744 -1.17 4.93 -1.72
N ALA A 745 -1.32 5.69 -0.62
CA ALA A 745 -1.18 7.15 -0.61
C ALA A 745 0.28 7.58 -0.73
N VAL A 746 0.54 8.65 -1.51
CA VAL A 746 1.88 9.23 -1.67
C VAL A 746 2.21 10.11 -0.47
N LEU A 747 3.22 9.70 0.30
CA LEU A 747 3.68 10.36 1.52
C LEU A 747 4.73 11.44 1.25
N ALA A 748 5.61 11.21 0.26
CA ALA A 748 6.61 12.19 -0.14
C ALA A 748 7.01 12.04 -1.61
N HIS A 749 7.43 13.16 -2.22
CA HIS A 749 8.02 13.22 -3.55
C HIS A 749 9.39 13.90 -3.45
N LYS A 750 10.45 13.20 -3.84
CA LYS A 750 11.85 13.66 -3.82
C LYS A 750 12.36 13.80 -5.27
N PRO A 751 11.97 14.83 -6.04
CA PRO A 751 12.31 14.96 -7.46
C PRO A 751 13.82 15.08 -7.73
N GLY A 752 14.58 15.64 -6.77
CA GLY A 752 16.04 15.75 -6.84
C GLY A 752 16.81 14.49 -6.41
N LEU A 753 16.12 13.43 -5.96
CA LEU A 753 16.74 12.14 -5.63
C LEU A 753 16.45 11.15 -6.75
N VAL A 754 17.42 10.98 -7.64
CA VAL A 754 17.38 10.03 -8.76
C VAL A 754 18.34 8.87 -8.50
N GLY A 755 18.13 7.75 -9.19
CA GLY A 755 18.98 6.55 -9.08
C GLY A 755 18.19 5.30 -8.68
N ARG A 756 18.82 4.13 -8.72
CA ARG A 756 18.17 2.87 -8.35
C ARG A 756 18.17 2.72 -6.81
N PRO A 757 17.01 2.69 -6.12
CA PRO A 757 16.97 2.33 -4.71
C PRO A 757 17.26 0.84 -4.49
N LEU A 758 17.93 0.53 -3.38
CA LEU A 758 18.12 -0.81 -2.81
C LEU A 758 17.94 -0.73 -1.30
N ILE A 759 17.37 -1.77 -0.68
CA ILE A 759 17.14 -1.85 0.78
C ILE A 759 18.06 -2.93 1.37
N SER A 760 18.64 -2.66 2.54
CA SER A 760 19.41 -3.65 3.30
C SER A 760 18.51 -4.78 3.85
N PRO A 761 19.00 -6.03 3.99
CA PRO A 761 18.18 -7.16 4.46
C PRO A 761 17.50 -6.98 5.84
N ASP A 762 18.06 -6.12 6.70
CA ASP A 762 17.47 -5.70 7.97
C ASP A 762 16.32 -4.66 7.83
N SER A 763 16.06 -4.17 6.62
CA SER A 763 15.10 -3.09 6.32
C SER A 763 15.34 -1.77 7.08
N ARG A 764 16.55 -1.51 7.58
CA ARG A 764 16.90 -0.27 8.30
C ARG A 764 17.56 0.80 7.42
N HIS A 765 18.23 0.41 6.34
CA HIS A 765 18.88 1.32 5.41
C HIS A 765 18.31 1.23 3.98
N LEU A 766 18.19 2.39 3.34
CA LEU A 766 17.96 2.56 1.92
C LEU A 766 19.24 3.14 1.30
N VAL A 767 19.76 2.51 0.26
CA VAL A 767 20.87 3.02 -0.54
C VAL A 767 20.37 3.31 -1.96
N THR A 768 20.42 4.56 -2.40
CA THR A 768 20.13 4.94 -3.78
C THR A 768 21.43 5.02 -4.59
N LEU A 769 21.52 4.21 -5.63
CA LEU A 769 22.60 4.20 -6.62
C LEU A 769 22.30 5.21 -7.74
N ASP A 770 22.82 6.42 -7.61
CA ASP A 770 22.79 7.45 -8.66
C ASP A 770 24.00 7.33 -9.59
N ARG A 771 23.78 7.56 -10.90
CA ARG A 771 24.81 7.48 -11.94
C ARG A 771 24.88 8.81 -12.68
N GLN A 772 26.03 9.48 -12.55
CA GLN A 772 26.28 10.80 -13.12
C GLN A 772 27.40 10.73 -14.17
N GLU A 773 27.55 11.78 -14.98
CA GLU A 773 28.59 11.82 -16.03
C GLU A 773 30.02 11.76 -15.47
N SER A 774 30.21 12.19 -14.22
CA SER A 774 31.50 12.23 -13.52
C SER A 774 31.79 11.02 -12.63
N GLY A 775 30.84 10.08 -12.47
CA GLY A 775 30.97 8.95 -11.57
C GLY A 775 29.64 8.48 -10.98
N VAL A 776 29.70 7.91 -9.77
CA VAL A 776 28.56 7.30 -9.08
C VAL A 776 28.41 7.92 -7.69
N ILE A 777 27.17 8.16 -7.26
CA ILE A 777 26.86 8.58 -5.90
C ILE A 777 25.95 7.53 -5.24
N LEU A 778 26.37 7.04 -4.07
CA LEU A 778 25.54 6.21 -3.19
C LEU A 778 24.94 7.13 -2.11
N VAL A 779 23.64 7.41 -2.20
CA VAL A 779 22.91 8.19 -1.17
C VAL A 779 22.32 7.23 -0.15
N VAL A 780 22.78 7.31 1.10
CA VAL A 780 22.32 6.44 2.20
C VAL A 780 21.26 7.17 3.03
N GLN A 781 20.15 6.49 3.30
CA GLN A 781 19.04 6.96 4.12
C GLN A 781 18.68 5.92 5.18
N GLU A 782 18.30 6.39 6.36
CA GLU A 782 17.78 5.62 7.48
C GLU A 782 16.25 5.53 7.38
N ILE A 783 15.70 4.34 7.62
CA ILE A 783 14.27 4.05 7.55
C ILE A 783 13.68 4.13 8.96
N LEU A 784 12.90 5.19 9.22
CA LEU A 784 12.34 5.52 10.54
C LEU A 784 10.80 5.54 10.51
N PRO A 785 10.10 5.47 11.68
CA PRO A 785 8.64 5.59 11.73
C PRO A 785 8.09 6.88 11.11
N SER A 786 8.90 7.95 11.10
CA SER A 786 8.60 9.25 10.51
C SER A 786 8.96 9.37 9.02
N GLY A 787 9.46 8.30 8.38
CA GLY A 787 9.85 8.26 6.97
C GLY A 787 11.36 8.11 6.75
N LEU A 788 11.84 8.58 5.60
CA LEU A 788 13.21 8.38 5.13
C LEU A 788 14.12 9.58 5.43
N LYS A 789 14.97 9.43 6.46
CA LYS A 789 15.97 10.40 6.93
C LYS A 789 17.29 10.22 6.17
N PHE A 790 17.95 11.31 5.76
CA PHE A 790 19.29 11.24 5.15
C PHE A 790 20.37 10.92 6.20
N SER A 791 21.30 10.04 5.83
CA SER A 791 22.46 9.68 6.67
C SER A 791 23.74 10.34 6.13
N PHE A 792 24.17 9.95 4.93
CA PHE A 792 25.35 10.48 4.24
C PHE A 792 25.31 10.11 2.74
N ASP A 793 26.18 10.70 1.93
CA ASP A 793 26.42 10.30 0.55
C ASP A 793 27.89 9.95 0.28
N VAL A 794 28.12 8.92 -0.56
CA VAL A 794 29.46 8.48 -0.96
C VAL A 794 29.62 8.66 -2.46
N LYS A 795 30.60 9.48 -2.85
CA LYS A 795 30.93 9.78 -4.26
C LYS A 795 32.13 8.94 -4.68
N THR A 796 32.01 8.20 -5.78
CA THR A 796 33.06 7.30 -6.26
C THR A 796 33.25 7.38 -7.77
N SER A 797 34.49 7.21 -8.22
CA SER A 797 34.81 7.04 -9.65
C SER A 797 34.66 5.58 -10.12
N LEU A 798 34.19 4.68 -9.26
CA LEU A 798 33.86 3.30 -9.61
C LEU A 798 32.49 3.27 -10.29
N ASN A 799 32.43 2.92 -11.58
CA ASN A 799 31.15 2.63 -12.21
C ASN A 799 30.67 1.25 -11.71
N ILE A 800 29.65 1.25 -10.85
CA ILE A 800 29.18 0.04 -10.16
C ILE A 800 28.41 -0.87 -11.13
N SER A 801 28.67 -2.17 -11.16
CA SER A 801 27.89 -3.15 -11.92
C SER A 801 26.72 -3.66 -11.11
N ASP A 802 26.99 -4.18 -9.92
CA ASP A 802 26.01 -4.76 -9.00
C ASP A 802 26.35 -4.47 -7.53
N ILE A 803 25.38 -4.66 -6.64
CA ILE A 803 25.50 -4.40 -5.20
C ILE A 803 24.95 -5.60 -4.42
N THR A 804 25.70 -6.03 -3.41
CA THR A 804 25.24 -6.96 -2.37
C THR A 804 25.38 -6.34 -0.98
N PHE A 805 24.63 -6.87 -0.03
CA PHE A 805 24.76 -6.57 1.38
C PHE A 805 25.36 -7.78 2.09
N TYR A 806 26.13 -7.54 3.14
CA TYR A 806 26.83 -8.58 3.90
C TYR A 806 26.68 -8.30 5.40
N PRO A 807 26.50 -9.31 6.27
CA PRO A 807 26.33 -9.09 7.72
C PRO A 807 27.48 -8.28 8.31
N SER A 808 27.17 -7.17 9.00
CA SER A 808 28.21 -6.31 9.54
C SER A 808 29.01 -7.04 10.63
N GLN A 809 30.27 -6.67 10.77
CA GLN A 809 31.16 -7.22 11.80
C GLN A 809 31.10 -6.41 13.10
N THR A 810 30.51 -5.19 13.05
CA THR A 810 30.45 -4.26 14.18
C THR A 810 29.04 -4.05 14.74
N THR A 811 27.99 -4.49 14.04
CA THR A 811 26.58 -4.38 14.45
C THR A 811 25.77 -5.57 13.93
N HIS A 812 24.58 -5.82 14.48
CA HIS A 812 23.62 -6.81 13.96
C HIS A 812 22.86 -6.34 12.69
N GLY A 813 23.42 -5.38 11.96
CA GLY A 813 22.91 -4.90 10.66
C GLY A 813 23.72 -5.44 9.49
N CYS A 814 23.69 -4.74 8.36
CA CYS A 814 24.51 -5.06 7.19
C CYS A 814 25.48 -3.94 6.80
N ASP A 815 26.55 -4.32 6.12
CA ASP A 815 27.43 -3.44 5.34
C ASP A 815 27.27 -3.71 3.84
N LEU A 816 27.75 -2.81 2.99
CA LEU A 816 27.54 -2.84 1.53
C LEU A 816 28.82 -3.17 0.77
N TYR A 817 28.70 -4.03 -0.24
CA TYR A 817 29.76 -4.35 -1.20
C TYR A 817 29.28 -4.13 -2.64
N ALA A 818 30.05 -3.39 -3.43
CA ALA A 818 29.70 -2.99 -4.79
C ALA A 818 30.78 -3.37 -5.81
N SER A 819 30.40 -4.09 -6.85
CA SER A 819 31.28 -4.58 -7.90
C SER A 819 31.48 -3.55 -9.02
N SER A 820 32.59 -3.57 -9.76
CA SER A 820 32.81 -2.65 -10.89
C SER A 820 32.42 -3.21 -12.27
N THR A 821 31.91 -2.34 -13.15
CA THR A 821 31.62 -2.68 -14.56
C THR A 821 32.86 -2.89 -15.42
N ASP A 822 34.01 -2.37 -15.01
CA ASP A 822 35.14 -2.07 -15.88
C ASP A 822 36.50 -2.17 -15.18
N LYS A 823 36.59 -1.75 -13.91
CA LYS A 823 37.79 -1.88 -13.07
C LYS A 823 37.86 -3.26 -12.41
N GLU A 824 38.99 -3.54 -11.78
CA GLU A 824 39.31 -4.83 -11.15
C GLU A 824 39.15 -4.81 -9.63
N ASP A 825 38.31 -3.87 -9.15
CA ASP A 825 38.10 -3.55 -7.75
C ASP A 825 36.63 -3.76 -7.32
N ILE A 826 36.44 -4.02 -6.03
CA ILE A 826 35.17 -4.01 -5.31
C ILE A 826 35.23 -2.91 -4.25
N LEU A 827 34.21 -2.05 -4.18
CA LEU A 827 34.06 -1.07 -3.13
C LEU A 827 33.36 -1.71 -1.92
N PHE A 828 33.94 -1.53 -0.73
CA PHE A 828 33.29 -1.76 0.56
C PHE A 828 32.80 -0.42 1.12
N LEU A 829 31.61 -0.43 1.73
CA LEU A 829 31.05 0.69 2.48
C LEU A 829 30.43 0.17 3.77
N ASN A 830 30.97 0.61 4.91
CA ASN A 830 30.33 0.37 6.20
C ASN A 830 29.12 1.31 6.38
N LEU A 831 27.93 0.76 6.55
CA LEU A 831 26.68 1.57 6.55
C LEU A 831 26.46 2.34 7.85
N ALA A 832 27.08 1.92 8.96
CA ALA A 832 27.00 2.61 10.24
C ALA A 832 27.90 3.86 10.32
N THR A 833 29.08 3.84 9.69
CA THR A 833 30.10 4.91 9.80
C THR A 833 30.35 5.70 8.51
N GLY A 834 29.88 5.21 7.36
CA GLY A 834 30.21 5.78 6.05
C GLY A 834 31.64 5.50 5.58
N LYS A 835 32.43 4.69 6.31
CA LYS A 835 33.81 4.36 5.93
C LYS A 835 33.83 3.54 4.63
N VAL A 836 34.64 3.99 3.67
CA VAL A 836 34.85 3.33 2.37
C VAL A 836 36.23 2.67 2.32
N GLU A 837 36.30 1.45 1.78
CA GLU A 837 37.55 0.73 1.48
C GLU A 837 37.46 0.10 0.07
N MET A 838 38.59 -0.26 -0.53
CA MET A 838 38.65 -0.88 -1.86
C MET A 838 39.37 -2.23 -1.80
N ILE A 839 38.70 -3.28 -2.27
CA ILE A 839 39.27 -4.63 -2.41
C ILE A 839 39.69 -4.80 -3.86
N THR A 840 40.99 -4.94 -4.11
CA THR A 840 41.56 -5.01 -5.46
C THR A 840 41.80 -6.46 -5.90
N GLY A 841 42.02 -6.67 -7.21
CA GLY A 841 42.49 -7.95 -7.74
C GLY A 841 41.39 -8.97 -8.05
N VAL A 842 40.18 -8.53 -8.40
CA VAL A 842 39.09 -9.44 -8.88
C VAL A 842 39.02 -9.58 -10.41
N GLY A 843 40.16 -9.38 -11.07
CA GLY A 843 40.34 -9.46 -12.52
C GLY A 843 39.42 -8.53 -13.32
N LYS A 844 39.43 -8.65 -14.65
CA LYS A 844 38.60 -7.80 -15.53
C LYS A 844 37.15 -8.26 -15.62
N ALA A 845 36.21 -7.32 -15.58
CA ALA A 845 34.78 -7.62 -15.76
C ALA A 845 34.48 -8.19 -17.17
N MET A 846 33.43 -9.02 -17.29
CA MET A 846 32.88 -9.39 -18.59
C MET A 846 32.42 -8.12 -19.34
N PRO A 847 32.73 -7.94 -20.64
CA PRO A 847 32.26 -6.76 -21.39
C PRO A 847 30.74 -6.58 -21.32
N THR A 848 30.28 -5.36 -21.06
CA THR A 848 28.85 -5.03 -20.86
C THR A 848 27.95 -5.47 -22.02
N ILE A 849 28.44 -5.44 -23.25
CA ILE A 849 27.72 -5.91 -24.46
C ILE A 849 27.41 -7.43 -24.45
N LEU A 850 28.08 -8.21 -23.59
CA LEU A 850 27.84 -9.65 -23.42
C LEU A 850 26.89 -9.95 -22.24
N ALA A 851 26.60 -8.94 -21.40
CA ALA A 851 25.60 -9.05 -20.34
C ALA A 851 24.18 -8.91 -20.91
N LYS A 852 23.61 -10.05 -21.31
CA LYS A 852 22.23 -10.14 -21.83
C LYS A 852 21.18 -10.06 -20.70
N TRP A 853 19.92 -9.97 -21.08
CA TRP A 853 18.74 -10.23 -20.21
C TRP A 853 18.56 -9.29 -19.01
N GLY A 854 19.24 -8.13 -18.99
CA GLY A 854 19.20 -7.20 -17.86
C GLY A 854 20.03 -7.65 -16.65
N ASN A 855 20.87 -8.68 -16.80
CA ASN A 855 21.83 -9.07 -15.78
C ASN A 855 22.98 -8.05 -15.70
N PRO A 856 23.55 -7.80 -14.51
CA PRO A 856 24.79 -7.04 -14.38
C PRO A 856 25.95 -7.77 -15.10
N ASN A 857 26.92 -7.02 -15.61
CA ASN A 857 28.11 -7.61 -16.26
C ASN A 857 29.14 -8.17 -15.26
N ARG A 858 28.98 -7.86 -13.97
CA ARG A 858 29.71 -8.43 -12.85
C ARG A 858 28.78 -8.54 -11.62
N PRO A 859 27.90 -9.55 -11.52
CA PRO A 859 27.10 -9.77 -10.31
C PRO A 859 28.02 -9.97 -9.09
N ILE A 860 27.57 -9.55 -7.91
CA ILE A 860 28.24 -9.91 -6.65
C ILE A 860 27.21 -10.49 -5.70
N VAL A 861 27.51 -11.65 -5.10
CA VAL A 861 26.53 -12.42 -4.33
C VAL A 861 27.15 -12.94 -3.04
N ASP A 862 26.57 -12.55 -1.90
CA ASP A 862 26.90 -13.02 -0.56
C ASP A 862 26.35 -14.42 -0.28
N SER A 863 26.90 -15.10 0.73
CA SER A 863 26.49 -16.44 1.12
C SER A 863 25.39 -16.49 2.20
N GLY A 864 24.75 -15.36 2.53
CA GLY A 864 23.72 -15.18 3.58
C GLY A 864 24.29 -15.04 5.00
N VAL A 865 23.44 -14.78 6.01
CA VAL A 865 23.76 -14.70 7.45
C VAL A 865 24.80 -15.75 7.90
N PHE A 866 25.89 -15.35 8.59
CA PHE A 866 27.07 -16.16 8.93
C PHE A 866 27.93 -16.69 7.76
N GLY A 867 27.63 -16.30 6.54
CA GLY A 867 28.37 -16.71 5.36
C GLY A 867 29.64 -15.90 5.22
N ARG A 868 30.81 -16.52 5.42
CA ARG A 868 32.12 -15.84 5.39
C ARG A 868 32.51 -15.26 4.02
N TYR A 869 31.84 -15.71 2.96
CA TYR A 869 32.29 -15.50 1.58
C TYR A 869 31.24 -14.84 0.69
N MET A 870 31.72 -14.02 -0.24
CA MET A 870 31.00 -13.54 -1.43
C MET A 870 31.68 -14.10 -2.68
N VAL A 871 30.97 -14.10 -3.81
CA VAL A 871 31.57 -14.41 -5.12
C VAL A 871 31.27 -13.30 -6.12
N SER A 872 32.27 -12.97 -6.93
CA SER A 872 32.20 -12.02 -8.04
C SER A 872 32.92 -12.61 -9.26
N PRO A 873 32.32 -12.64 -10.47
CA PRO A 873 32.97 -13.17 -11.66
C PRO A 873 33.94 -12.18 -12.29
N SER A 874 34.81 -12.68 -13.15
CA SER A 874 35.52 -11.92 -14.18
C SER A 874 35.08 -12.41 -15.57
N SER A 875 35.75 -11.98 -16.65
CA SER A 875 35.52 -12.55 -17.98
C SER A 875 35.86 -14.04 -18.09
N GLU A 876 36.81 -14.54 -17.30
CA GLU A 876 37.47 -15.85 -17.47
C GLU A 876 37.67 -16.66 -16.16
N ALA A 877 37.23 -16.11 -15.02
CA ALA A 877 37.37 -16.71 -13.70
C ALA A 877 36.21 -16.32 -12.74
N LEU A 878 36.21 -16.91 -11.55
CA LEU A 878 35.45 -16.43 -10.39
C LEU A 878 36.42 -16.05 -9.27
N PHE A 879 36.13 -14.97 -8.56
CA PHE A 879 36.85 -14.57 -7.36
C PHE A 879 35.97 -14.82 -6.15
N VAL A 880 36.46 -15.61 -5.20
CA VAL A 880 35.84 -15.77 -3.88
C VAL A 880 36.44 -14.72 -2.97
N ILE A 881 35.62 -13.83 -2.41
CA ILE A 881 36.04 -12.76 -1.50
C ILE A 881 35.64 -13.15 -0.08
N ASN A 882 36.56 -13.06 0.88
CA ASN A 882 36.26 -13.17 2.29
C ASN A 882 35.74 -11.82 2.80
N GLY A 883 34.48 -11.77 3.25
CA GLY A 883 33.83 -10.54 3.70
C GLY A 883 34.19 -10.13 5.15
N GLU A 884 34.74 -11.06 5.94
CA GLU A 884 35.30 -10.75 7.25
C GLU A 884 36.65 -10.03 7.11
N THR A 885 37.58 -10.61 6.32
CA THR A 885 38.95 -10.06 6.17
C THR A 885 39.07 -9.02 5.05
N ARG A 886 38.02 -8.81 4.24
CA ARG A 886 37.99 -7.90 3.09
C ARG A 886 39.08 -8.18 2.05
N THR A 887 39.37 -9.47 1.82
CA THR A 887 40.41 -9.92 0.88
C THR A 887 39.88 -10.97 -0.08
N VAL A 888 40.52 -11.09 -1.25
CA VAL A 888 40.33 -12.24 -2.15
C VAL A 888 40.86 -13.50 -1.45
N ASN A 889 40.00 -14.51 -1.29
CA ASN A 889 40.35 -15.83 -0.75
C ASN A 889 41.04 -16.68 -1.83
N CYS A 890 40.57 -16.59 -3.08
CA CYS A 890 41.12 -17.32 -4.23
C CYS A 890 40.58 -16.80 -5.58
N GLU A 891 41.21 -17.27 -6.65
CA GLU A 891 40.69 -17.24 -8.02
C GLU A 891 40.36 -18.67 -8.48
N ILE A 892 39.25 -18.83 -9.22
CA ILE A 892 38.81 -20.07 -9.88
C ILE A 892 38.79 -19.79 -11.39
N GLY A 893 39.93 -20.00 -12.05
CA GLY A 893 40.08 -19.83 -13.49
C GLY A 893 39.54 -21.01 -14.32
N GLY A 894 39.70 -20.91 -15.64
CA GLY A 894 39.27 -21.96 -16.58
C GLY A 894 37.76 -21.95 -16.87
N LEU A 895 37.07 -20.86 -16.55
CA LEU A 895 35.67 -20.62 -16.89
C LEU A 895 35.58 -19.64 -18.06
N VAL A 896 34.47 -19.64 -18.79
CA VAL A 896 34.24 -18.68 -19.87
C VAL A 896 32.91 -17.97 -19.61
N ARG A 897 33.00 -16.65 -19.40
CA ARG A 897 31.84 -15.76 -19.15
C ARG A 897 30.86 -16.30 -18.09
N PRO A 898 31.32 -16.57 -16.85
CA PRO A 898 30.40 -16.84 -15.74
C PRO A 898 29.49 -15.63 -15.50
N SER A 899 28.17 -15.81 -15.62
CA SER A 899 27.19 -14.73 -15.74
C SER A 899 26.15 -14.67 -14.61
N ALA A 900 26.03 -15.74 -13.81
CA ALA A 900 25.19 -15.77 -12.61
C ALA A 900 25.79 -16.71 -11.55
N VAL A 901 25.54 -16.39 -10.28
CA VAL A 901 25.96 -17.19 -9.12
C VAL A 901 24.78 -17.35 -8.15
N VAL A 902 24.62 -18.54 -7.56
CA VAL A 902 23.59 -18.82 -6.55
C VAL A 902 24.17 -19.66 -5.41
N TRP A 903 23.97 -19.22 -4.17
CA TRP A 903 24.40 -19.94 -2.97
C TRP A 903 23.33 -20.92 -2.44
N LEU A 904 23.80 -22.06 -1.94
CA LEU A 904 23.01 -23.04 -1.20
C LEU A 904 23.67 -23.37 0.16
N THR A 905 22.84 -23.75 1.12
CA THR A 905 23.26 -24.18 2.45
C THR A 905 22.98 -25.67 2.63
N VAL A 906 24.03 -26.45 2.88
CA VAL A 906 23.98 -27.89 3.13
C VAL A 906 24.16 -28.10 4.63
N PRO A 907 23.16 -28.63 5.36
CA PRO A 907 23.39 -29.05 6.74
C PRO A 907 24.35 -30.23 6.74
N ASN A 908 25.35 -30.21 7.64
CA ASN A 908 26.15 -31.40 7.88
C ASN A 908 25.33 -32.42 8.69
N HIS A 909 25.45 -33.70 8.31
CA HIS A 909 24.68 -34.84 8.82
C HIS A 909 25.59 -35.84 9.54
#